data_AF-A0A944AJJ8-F1
#
_entry.id   AF-A0A944AJJ8-F1
#
_cell.length_a   1.000
_cell.length_b   1.000
_cell.length_c   1.000
_cell.angle_alpha   90.00
_cell.angle_beta   90.00
_cell.angle_gamma   90.00
#
_symmetry.space_group_name_H-M   'P 1'
#
loop_
_entity.id
_entity.type
_entity.pdbx_description
1 polymer ?
#
loop_
_entity_poly.entity_id
_entity_poly.type
_entity_poly.pdbx_seq_one_letter_code
_entity_poly.pdbx_strand_id
1 'polypeptide(L)'
;MKAGITMDKLKAIQDENKNIGVVIDDGRIQALKEHLTPDELYDDLISRVKKYHPSDDITLIEKAYQLAAEAHKQQTRKSGEPYIIHPLYVSIILADLEMDKETIAAGLLHDVVEDTIYTKEQIAEWFGEEVALLVDGVTKLQQINFPHERAQEQLPIGEKTLDKSAEKLELQAENLRKMFLAMAKDIRVIIIKLADRLHNMRTLKHMPPEKQQQIARETLDIYSPIAQRLGISKIKVELDDLSLKYLKPDVYYDLVDKIAARKSEREQYIQRIVEEVSKHIANAGIEAKIDGRVKHFFSIYKKMVNQDKTIDQIYDLFAVRIIVDSVKDCYAALGVIHEMYKPIPGRFKDYIAMPKANMYQSLHTTLIGFNGQPFEIQIRTFEMHKAAEFGIAAHWKYKEASDGKKVEAQEEEKLAWLRQILEWQKDMSDNREFMNLLKSDLDLFSDSVYCFTPTGEVKNLPAGSTPVDFAYAIHSAVGNRMVGARVNGKLVTIDYQINNGDRIEIITSQNSKGPSRDWLKLAKSTQAKNKINQWFKNEFKEDNIIKGKDLFAAYCKAKTIDLLAITKAEYIAAICKKYGFRDWDSVMAAVGHGGLKEGQIINKMVEFYERDHKKVISDAEILASVEDNAQNKHMQPRKSKSGIIVKGIDDIAVRFSKCCSPVPGDEIVGFVTRGRGVSIHRTDCINVLNLPEFDRARLIDADWQQSGETQSEKYLAEIVIYANNRNGLLVDITKALTEKNIDILSMNTRVSKQGVATLAVSFETTGREELNRVIDRIRNIESVRDIERTTG
;
A
#
# COMPACT_ATOMS: atom_id res chain seq x y z
N MET A 1 17.58 -37.62 12.85
CA MET A 1 17.71 -38.05 11.43
C MET A 1 16.78 -37.18 10.59
N LYS A 2 17.28 -36.05 10.08
CA LYS A 2 16.56 -35.16 9.17
C LYS A 2 17.07 -35.48 7.76
N ALA A 3 16.21 -36.04 6.91
CA ALA A 3 16.57 -36.38 5.54
C ALA A 3 16.77 -35.08 4.74
N GLY A 4 18.03 -34.73 4.49
CA GLY A 4 18.39 -33.72 3.50
C GLY A 4 18.02 -34.25 2.11
N ILE A 5 17.06 -33.60 1.48
CA ILE A 5 16.75 -33.82 0.07
C ILE A 5 17.58 -32.76 -0.69
N THR A 6 18.64 -33.21 -1.36
CA THR A 6 19.57 -32.37 -2.12
C THR A 6 18.98 -31.94 -3.46
N MET A 7 19.44 -30.79 -3.96
CA MET A 7 19.13 -30.22 -5.30
C MET A 7 19.34 -31.22 -6.46
N ASP A 8 20.11 -32.28 -6.22
CA ASP A 8 20.35 -33.37 -7.17
C ASP A 8 19.08 -34.14 -7.55
N LYS A 9 18.11 -34.26 -6.63
CA LYS A 9 16.81 -34.89 -6.96
C LYS A 9 15.96 -34.00 -7.88
N LEU A 10 16.06 -32.68 -7.77
CA LEU A 10 15.38 -31.73 -8.66
C LEU A 10 16.03 -31.71 -10.06
N LYS A 11 17.36 -31.82 -10.14
CA LYS A 11 18.09 -31.98 -11.41
C LYS A 11 17.80 -33.31 -12.10
N ALA A 12 17.76 -34.42 -11.35
CA ALA A 12 17.41 -35.73 -11.90
C ALA A 12 16.00 -35.75 -12.52
N ILE A 13 15.04 -35.02 -11.93
CA ILE A 13 13.68 -34.88 -12.46
C ILE A 13 13.63 -34.01 -13.73
N GLN A 14 14.57 -33.08 -13.92
CA GLN A 14 14.66 -32.27 -15.15
C GLN A 14 15.34 -33.02 -16.30
N ASP A 15 16.33 -33.87 -16.01
CA ASP A 15 17.03 -34.64 -17.03
C ASP A 15 16.23 -35.85 -17.56
N GLU A 16 15.34 -36.45 -16.75
CA GLU A 16 14.39 -37.47 -17.24
C GLU A 16 13.36 -36.93 -18.24
N ASN A 17 13.03 -35.63 -18.19
CA ASN A 17 12.05 -35.00 -19.10
C ASN A 17 12.56 -34.88 -20.55
N LYS A 18 13.86 -35.07 -20.84
CA LYS A 18 14.38 -35.02 -22.21
C LYS A 18 14.19 -36.31 -23.01
N ASN A 19 13.87 -37.43 -22.36
CA ASN A 19 13.83 -38.74 -23.01
C ASN A 19 12.44 -39.21 -23.46
N ILE A 20 11.39 -38.41 -23.25
CA ILE A 20 10.02 -38.71 -23.65
C ILE A 20 9.56 -37.48 -24.45
N GLY A 21 9.34 -37.62 -25.76
CA GLY A 21 9.19 -36.53 -26.75
C GLY A 21 7.96 -35.62 -26.61
N VAL A 22 7.62 -35.18 -25.39
CA VAL A 22 6.46 -34.36 -25.05
C VAL A 22 6.96 -33.05 -24.45
N VAL A 23 6.58 -31.93 -25.06
CA VAL A 23 6.88 -30.60 -24.54
C VAL A 23 5.80 -30.23 -23.51
N ILE A 24 6.04 -30.55 -22.24
CA ILE A 24 5.21 -30.03 -21.15
C ILE A 24 5.71 -28.62 -20.84
N ASP A 25 4.90 -27.61 -21.21
CA ASP A 25 5.19 -26.21 -20.90
C ASP A 25 4.82 -25.92 -19.44
N ASP A 26 5.83 -25.80 -18.57
CA ASP A 26 5.68 -25.41 -17.18
C ASP A 26 5.54 -23.88 -17.00
N GLY A 27 5.56 -23.13 -18.10
CA GLY A 27 5.41 -21.68 -18.18
C GLY A 27 6.55 -20.88 -17.53
N ARG A 28 7.66 -21.54 -17.17
CA ARG A 28 8.81 -20.90 -16.54
C ARG A 28 9.82 -20.45 -17.59
N ILE A 29 10.49 -19.34 -17.32
CA ILE A 29 11.71 -18.98 -18.06
C ILE A 29 12.77 -19.98 -17.61
N GLN A 30 13.54 -20.54 -18.57
CA GLN A 30 14.42 -21.68 -18.37
C GLN A 30 15.21 -21.59 -17.05
N ALA A 31 15.26 -22.70 -16.31
CA ALA A 31 15.85 -22.75 -14.97
C ALA A 31 17.30 -22.25 -14.98
N LEU A 32 17.66 -21.44 -13.97
CA LEU A 32 19.04 -21.00 -13.76
C LEU A 32 19.95 -22.22 -13.66
N LYS A 33 20.90 -22.34 -14.59
CA LYS A 33 21.98 -23.32 -14.47
C LYS A 33 22.92 -22.83 -13.37
N GLU A 34 22.78 -23.39 -12.17
CA GLU A 34 23.68 -23.08 -11.05
C GLU A 34 25.13 -23.44 -11.41
N HIS A 35 26.09 -22.58 -11.06
CA HIS A 35 27.55 -22.73 -11.23
C HIS A 35 28.12 -22.53 -12.65
N LEU A 36 27.51 -21.69 -13.49
CA LEU A 36 28.13 -21.24 -14.74
C LEU A 36 29.13 -20.12 -14.49
N THR A 37 30.19 -20.10 -15.30
CA THR A 37 31.16 -19.00 -15.33
C THR A 37 30.57 -17.78 -16.05
N PRO A 38 31.06 -16.54 -15.79
CA PRO A 38 30.60 -15.34 -16.49
C PRO A 38 30.72 -15.46 -18.02
N ASP A 39 31.78 -16.10 -18.51
CA ASP A 39 32.02 -16.27 -19.94
C ASP A 39 31.02 -17.25 -20.58
N GLU A 40 30.69 -18.36 -19.91
CA GLU A 40 29.65 -19.29 -20.38
C GLU A 40 28.26 -18.63 -20.40
N LEU A 41 27.97 -17.75 -19.45
CA LEU A 41 26.73 -16.98 -19.41
C LEU A 41 26.66 -15.95 -20.54
N TYR A 42 27.79 -15.29 -20.85
CA TYR A 42 27.87 -14.39 -21.98
C TYR A 42 27.68 -15.14 -23.31
N ASP A 43 28.30 -16.29 -23.50
CA ASP A 43 28.12 -17.12 -24.69
C ASP A 43 26.66 -17.61 -24.84
N ASP A 44 26.00 -17.94 -23.73
CA ASP A 44 24.56 -18.29 -23.72
C ASP A 44 23.69 -17.08 -24.11
N LEU A 45 23.99 -15.89 -23.58
CA LEU A 45 23.32 -14.65 -23.96
C LEU A 45 23.44 -14.41 -25.47
N ILE A 46 24.65 -14.44 -26.01
CA ILE A 46 24.92 -14.22 -27.44
C ILE A 46 24.22 -15.27 -28.30
N SER A 47 24.25 -16.54 -27.87
CA SER A 47 23.58 -17.63 -28.58
C SER A 47 22.06 -17.45 -28.63
N ARG A 48 21.44 -16.88 -27.59
CA ARG A 48 20.01 -16.57 -27.56
C ARG A 48 19.69 -15.38 -28.46
N VAL A 49 20.44 -14.29 -28.37
CA VAL A 49 20.27 -13.10 -29.23
C VAL A 49 20.34 -13.49 -30.71
N LYS A 50 21.34 -14.29 -31.11
CA LYS A 50 21.52 -14.75 -32.49
C LYS A 50 20.35 -15.59 -33.03
N LYS A 51 19.53 -16.23 -32.18
CA LYS A 51 18.38 -17.03 -32.64
C LYS A 51 17.28 -16.16 -33.22
N TYR A 52 17.08 -14.96 -32.69
CA TYR A 52 15.99 -14.07 -33.11
C TYR A 52 16.48 -12.80 -33.82
N HIS A 53 17.76 -12.43 -33.68
CA HIS A 53 18.47 -11.43 -34.51
C HIS A 53 19.79 -12.01 -35.08
N PRO A 54 19.74 -12.79 -36.18
CA PRO A 54 20.93 -13.39 -36.77
C PRO A 54 21.87 -12.37 -37.45
N SER A 55 21.34 -11.21 -37.83
CA SER A 55 22.00 -10.18 -38.65
C SER A 55 22.41 -8.93 -37.87
N ASP A 56 22.13 -8.87 -36.56
CA ASP A 56 22.40 -7.67 -35.77
C ASP A 56 23.87 -7.58 -35.38
N ASP A 57 24.37 -6.34 -35.35
CA ASP A 57 25.69 -6.02 -34.85
C ASP A 57 25.71 -6.18 -33.32
N ILE A 58 26.37 -7.25 -32.86
CA ILE A 58 26.49 -7.64 -31.45
C ILE A 58 27.47 -6.71 -30.69
N THR A 59 28.20 -5.84 -31.40
CA THR A 59 29.23 -4.97 -30.81
C THR A 59 28.68 -4.09 -29.68
N LEU A 60 27.41 -3.67 -29.73
CA LEU A 60 26.78 -2.89 -28.66
C LEU A 60 26.71 -3.69 -27.35
N ILE A 61 26.26 -4.95 -27.43
CA ILE A 61 26.13 -5.85 -26.28
C ILE A 61 27.51 -6.23 -25.74
N GLU A 62 28.47 -6.47 -26.63
CA GLU A 62 29.85 -6.78 -26.25
C GLU A 62 30.51 -5.63 -25.49
N LYS A 63 30.38 -4.40 -26.00
CA LYS A 63 30.87 -3.18 -25.32
C LYS A 63 30.21 -3.00 -23.96
N ALA A 64 28.90 -3.23 -23.86
CA ALA A 64 28.16 -3.12 -22.61
C ALA A 64 28.63 -4.17 -21.58
N TYR A 65 28.88 -5.41 -22.04
CA TYR A 65 29.41 -6.49 -21.20
C TYR A 65 30.80 -6.14 -20.67
N GLN A 66 31.72 -5.70 -21.53
CA GLN A 66 33.07 -5.32 -21.13
C GLN A 66 33.07 -4.19 -20.10
N LEU A 67 32.24 -3.17 -20.32
CA LEU A 67 32.10 -2.07 -19.38
C LEU A 67 31.56 -2.55 -18.03
N ALA A 68 30.46 -3.33 -18.02
CA ALA A 68 29.88 -3.86 -16.80
C ALA A 68 30.85 -4.78 -16.04
N ALA A 69 31.59 -5.64 -16.76
CA ALA A 69 32.57 -6.54 -16.18
C ALA A 69 33.73 -5.77 -15.51
N GLU A 70 34.24 -4.71 -16.15
CA GLU A 70 35.29 -3.89 -15.56
C GLU A 70 34.76 -3.05 -14.39
N ALA A 71 33.56 -2.48 -14.52
CA ALA A 71 32.93 -1.66 -13.48
C ALA A 71 32.71 -2.46 -12.18
N HIS A 72 32.29 -3.72 -12.29
CA HIS A 72 31.95 -4.59 -11.15
C HIS A 72 33.06 -5.58 -10.75
N LYS A 73 34.28 -5.42 -11.28
CA LYS A 73 35.40 -6.37 -11.11
C LYS A 73 35.81 -6.65 -9.67
N GLN A 74 35.66 -5.66 -8.77
CA GLN A 74 35.97 -5.79 -7.34
C GLN A 74 34.74 -6.03 -6.46
N GLN A 75 33.55 -6.14 -7.05
CA GLN A 75 32.29 -6.29 -6.34
C GLN A 75 31.83 -7.75 -6.32
N THR A 76 31.38 -8.21 -5.16
CA THR A 76 30.83 -9.56 -4.98
C THR A 76 29.41 -9.48 -4.42
N ARG A 77 28.56 -10.44 -4.80
CA ARG A 77 27.22 -10.58 -4.20
C ARG A 77 27.31 -11.19 -2.80
N LYS A 78 26.21 -11.09 -2.04
CA LYS A 78 26.07 -11.76 -0.74
C LYS A 78 26.18 -13.29 -0.80
N SER A 79 25.99 -13.89 -1.98
CA SER A 79 26.25 -15.31 -2.24
C SER A 79 27.75 -15.65 -2.36
N GLY A 80 28.63 -14.66 -2.49
CA GLY A 80 30.05 -14.81 -2.78
C GLY A 80 30.40 -14.84 -4.28
N GLU A 81 29.40 -14.83 -5.16
CA GLU A 81 29.59 -14.83 -6.61
C GLU A 81 30.01 -13.45 -7.16
N PRO A 82 30.76 -13.40 -8.28
CA PRO A 82 31.05 -12.16 -9.00
C PRO A 82 29.78 -11.38 -9.33
N TYR A 83 29.79 -10.06 -9.12
CA TYR A 83 28.57 -9.25 -9.28
C TYR A 83 28.03 -9.24 -10.73
N ILE A 84 28.92 -9.33 -11.73
CA ILE A 84 28.60 -9.37 -13.17
C ILE A 84 27.62 -10.49 -13.58
N ILE A 85 27.54 -11.57 -12.79
CA ILE A 85 26.62 -12.67 -13.05
C ILE A 85 25.16 -12.19 -13.01
N HIS A 86 24.85 -11.20 -12.17
CA HIS A 86 23.49 -10.67 -12.11
C HIS A 86 23.07 -9.90 -13.36
N PRO A 87 23.79 -8.85 -13.80
CA PRO A 87 23.47 -8.17 -15.05
C PRO A 87 23.41 -9.12 -16.26
N LEU A 88 24.27 -10.15 -16.29
CA LEU A 88 24.20 -11.21 -17.31
C LEU A 88 22.88 -11.97 -17.26
N TYR A 89 22.44 -12.45 -16.09
CA TYR A 89 21.16 -13.14 -15.98
C TYR A 89 19.95 -12.26 -16.29
N VAL A 90 19.99 -10.98 -15.89
CA VAL A 90 18.95 -10.00 -16.27
C VAL A 90 18.88 -9.89 -17.78
N SER A 91 20.03 -9.78 -18.45
CA SER A 91 20.12 -9.69 -19.90
C SER A 91 19.70 -10.97 -20.62
N ILE A 92 19.97 -12.15 -20.03
CA ILE A 92 19.49 -13.43 -20.55
C ILE A 92 17.96 -13.51 -20.45
N ILE A 93 17.38 -13.05 -19.34
CA ILE A 93 15.91 -12.97 -19.19
C ILE A 93 15.32 -12.03 -20.26
N LEU A 94 15.95 -10.87 -20.50
CA LEU A 94 15.53 -9.94 -21.54
C LEU A 94 15.65 -10.53 -22.95
N ALA A 95 16.71 -11.29 -23.21
CA ALA A 95 16.88 -12.01 -24.47
C ALA A 95 15.84 -13.13 -24.66
N ASP A 96 15.41 -13.80 -23.58
CA ASP A 96 14.32 -14.79 -23.63
C ASP A 96 12.95 -14.17 -23.93
N LEU A 97 12.79 -12.88 -23.65
CA LEU A 97 11.61 -12.10 -24.03
C LEU A 97 11.72 -11.54 -25.46
N GLU A 98 12.80 -11.85 -26.18
CA GLU A 98 13.12 -11.33 -27.52
C GLU A 98 13.17 -9.79 -27.57
N MET A 99 13.78 -9.15 -26.58
CA MET A 99 13.96 -7.69 -26.55
C MET A 99 15.04 -7.19 -27.51
N ASP A 100 14.98 -5.91 -27.86
CA ASP A 100 15.96 -5.18 -28.66
C ASP A 100 17.34 -5.07 -27.98
N LYS A 101 18.39 -4.91 -28.80
CA LYS A 101 19.78 -4.85 -28.34
C LYS A 101 20.04 -3.69 -27.36
N GLU A 102 19.35 -2.57 -27.51
CA GLU A 102 19.44 -1.41 -26.62
C GLU A 102 18.91 -1.76 -25.22
N THR A 103 17.78 -2.48 -25.14
CA THR A 103 17.24 -3.01 -23.88
C THR A 103 18.19 -4.00 -23.21
N ILE A 104 18.80 -4.89 -24.00
CA ILE A 104 19.75 -5.89 -23.49
C ILE A 104 21.02 -5.20 -22.97
N ALA A 105 21.56 -4.23 -23.72
CA ALA A 105 22.69 -3.41 -23.27
C ALA A 105 22.36 -2.63 -22.00
N ALA A 106 21.17 -2.02 -21.92
CA ALA A 106 20.70 -1.36 -20.70
C ALA A 106 20.56 -2.34 -19.53
N GLY A 107 20.14 -3.57 -19.77
CA GLY A 107 20.09 -4.66 -18.77
C GLY A 107 21.48 -5.04 -18.22
N LEU A 108 22.52 -5.03 -19.06
CA LEU A 108 23.91 -5.24 -18.63
C LEU A 108 24.42 -4.06 -17.79
N LEU A 109 23.97 -2.85 -18.08
CA LEU A 109 24.46 -1.60 -17.48
C LEU A 109 23.60 -1.08 -16.32
N HIS A 110 22.48 -1.74 -15.99
CA HIS A 110 21.46 -1.14 -15.12
C HIS A 110 21.94 -0.77 -13.70
N ASP A 111 22.90 -1.53 -13.16
CA ASP A 111 23.52 -1.28 -11.84
C ASP A 111 24.84 -0.50 -11.93
N VAL A 112 25.36 -0.26 -13.14
CA VAL A 112 26.69 0.36 -13.33
C VAL A 112 26.69 1.81 -12.84
N VAL A 113 25.65 2.59 -13.13
CA VAL A 113 25.56 4.00 -12.71
C VAL A 113 25.37 4.14 -11.19
N GLU A 114 24.78 3.14 -10.54
CA GLU A 114 24.53 3.19 -9.10
C GLU A 114 25.75 2.79 -8.28
N ASP A 115 26.37 1.67 -8.66
CA ASP A 115 27.36 1.01 -7.84
C ASP A 115 28.79 1.44 -8.17
N THR A 116 28.98 2.21 -9.24
CA THR A 116 30.31 2.53 -9.75
C THR A 116 30.48 4.03 -10.06
N ILE A 117 31.67 4.40 -10.53
CA ILE A 117 32.06 5.81 -10.76
C ILE A 117 31.50 6.39 -12.08
N TYR A 118 30.87 5.58 -12.92
CA TYR A 118 30.41 6.00 -14.24
C TYR A 118 29.13 6.85 -14.17
N THR A 119 29.07 7.93 -14.95
CA THR A 119 27.91 8.82 -14.97
C THR A 119 27.00 8.58 -16.17
N LYS A 120 25.76 9.09 -16.08
CA LYS A 120 24.78 9.01 -17.17
C LYS A 120 25.30 9.65 -18.46
N GLU A 121 26.03 10.75 -18.35
CA GLU A 121 26.58 11.48 -19.50
C GLU A 121 27.60 10.62 -20.26
N GLN A 122 28.42 9.85 -19.55
CA GLN A 122 29.38 8.93 -20.14
C GLN A 122 28.68 7.77 -20.85
N ILE A 123 27.61 7.22 -20.26
CA ILE A 123 26.81 6.18 -20.92
C ILE A 123 26.13 6.74 -22.18
N ALA A 124 25.64 7.98 -22.15
CA ALA A 124 25.04 8.63 -23.31
C ALA A 124 26.05 8.82 -24.46
N GLU A 125 27.30 9.15 -24.13
CA GLU A 125 28.37 9.30 -25.12
C GLU A 125 28.78 7.96 -25.76
N TRP A 126 28.85 6.88 -24.97
CA TRP A 126 29.33 5.57 -25.45
C TRP A 126 28.25 4.70 -26.10
N PHE A 127 27.01 4.77 -25.63
CA PHE A 127 25.91 3.88 -26.03
C PHE A 127 24.68 4.63 -26.60
N GLY A 128 24.69 5.96 -26.57
CA GLY A 128 23.60 6.81 -27.06
C GLY A 128 22.61 7.24 -25.98
N GLU A 129 21.83 8.29 -26.27
CA GLU A 129 20.85 8.86 -25.33
C GLU A 129 19.76 7.87 -24.91
N GLU A 130 19.40 6.95 -25.81
CA GLU A 130 18.35 5.94 -25.58
C GLU A 130 18.73 4.97 -24.45
N VAL A 131 19.91 4.35 -24.54
CA VAL A 131 20.42 3.44 -23.50
C VAL A 131 20.61 4.18 -22.18
N ALA A 132 21.12 5.42 -22.22
CA ALA A 132 21.29 6.24 -21.04
C ALA A 132 19.95 6.61 -20.36
N LEU A 133 18.89 6.82 -21.13
CA LEU A 133 17.54 7.04 -20.61
C LEU A 133 17.00 5.77 -19.92
N LEU A 134 17.22 4.60 -20.52
CA LEU A 134 16.78 3.32 -19.95
C LEU A 134 17.49 3.02 -18.63
N VAL A 135 18.82 3.14 -18.59
CA VAL A 135 19.62 2.91 -17.38
C VAL A 135 19.23 3.90 -16.28
N ASP A 136 19.19 5.21 -16.57
CA ASP A 136 18.74 6.25 -15.62
C ASP A 136 17.31 5.99 -15.11
N GLY A 137 16.45 5.52 -16.01
CA GLY A 137 15.09 5.10 -15.68
C GLY A 137 15.09 4.01 -14.62
N VAL A 138 15.85 2.92 -14.81
CA VAL A 138 15.91 1.76 -13.91
C VAL A 138 16.59 2.11 -12.58
N THR A 139 17.72 2.81 -12.63
CA THR A 139 18.47 3.31 -11.48
C THR A 139 17.59 4.14 -10.54
N LYS A 140 16.83 5.10 -11.09
CA LYS A 140 15.90 5.88 -10.26
C LYS A 140 14.93 4.98 -9.49
N LEU A 141 14.46 3.86 -10.06
CA LEU A 141 13.56 2.93 -9.36
C LEU A 141 14.24 2.14 -8.25
N GLN A 142 15.53 1.87 -8.35
CA GLN A 142 16.30 1.15 -7.34
C GLN A 142 16.59 2.03 -6.12
N GLN A 143 17.18 3.21 -6.30
CA GLN A 143 17.52 4.14 -5.20
C GLN A 143 16.32 4.49 -4.30
N ILE A 144 15.14 4.49 -4.92
CA ILE A 144 13.85 4.79 -4.31
C ILE A 144 13.35 3.65 -3.40
N ASN A 145 13.74 2.39 -3.62
CA ASN A 145 13.34 1.24 -2.80
C ASN A 145 14.21 1.04 -1.54
N PHE A 146 15.34 1.73 -1.43
CA PHE A 146 16.30 1.63 -0.31
C PHE A 146 16.27 2.70 0.81
N PRO A 147 15.38 3.72 0.88
CA PRO A 147 15.43 4.73 1.94
C PRO A 147 15.11 4.17 3.33
N HIS A 148 14.66 2.92 3.42
CA HIS A 148 14.42 2.21 4.67
C HIS A 148 15.66 2.10 5.57
N GLU A 149 16.88 2.11 5.00
CA GLU A 149 18.12 1.97 5.78
C GLU A 149 18.75 3.33 6.15
N ARG A 150 18.73 4.34 5.26
CA ARG A 150 19.32 5.66 5.57
C ARG A 150 18.55 6.46 6.63
N ALA A 151 17.23 6.24 6.76
CA ALA A 151 16.43 6.91 7.80
C ALA A 151 16.65 6.34 9.21
N GLN A 152 17.37 5.22 9.36
CA GLN A 152 17.59 4.58 10.65
C GLN A 152 18.89 4.99 11.34
N GLU A 153 19.86 5.54 10.61
CA GLU A 153 21.17 5.92 11.16
C GLU A 153 21.35 7.42 11.41
N GLN A 154 20.46 8.29 10.91
CA GLN A 154 20.57 9.73 11.11
C GLN A 154 19.21 10.40 11.37
N LEU A 155 18.58 10.12 12.52
CA LEU A 155 17.56 11.02 13.07
C LEU A 155 17.88 11.33 14.54
N PRO A 156 17.81 12.61 14.97
CA PRO A 156 18.05 12.99 16.36
C PRO A 156 17.04 12.32 17.29
N ILE A 157 17.57 11.82 18.41
CA ILE A 157 16.81 11.27 19.53
C ILE A 157 15.95 12.40 20.12
N GLY A 158 14.64 12.41 19.88
CA GLY A 158 13.79 13.42 20.54
C GLY A 158 12.32 13.56 20.15
N GLU A 159 11.85 13.13 18.98
CA GLU A 159 10.47 13.42 18.57
C GLU A 159 9.54 12.22 18.41
N LYS A 160 8.30 12.48 18.85
CA LYS A 160 7.18 11.59 19.13
C LYS A 160 6.90 10.57 18.03
N THR A 161 6.62 9.34 18.47
CA THR A 161 5.97 8.28 17.70
C THR A 161 4.56 8.69 17.26
N LEU A 162 4.47 9.38 16.13
CA LEU A 162 3.24 9.59 15.36
C LEU A 162 3.46 8.95 13.98
N ASP A 163 2.64 7.93 13.66
CA ASP A 163 2.39 7.38 12.33
C ASP A 163 3.58 6.99 11.42
N LYS A 164 4.53 6.19 11.93
CA LYS A 164 5.56 5.52 11.08
C LYS A 164 4.97 4.67 9.94
N SER A 165 3.75 4.18 10.09
CA SER A 165 3.04 3.43 9.04
C SER A 165 2.58 4.33 7.90
N ALA A 166 2.16 5.55 8.19
CA ALA A 166 1.62 6.47 7.20
C ALA A 166 2.74 7.15 6.41
N GLU A 167 3.86 7.48 7.05
CA GLU A 167 5.08 7.97 6.39
C GLU A 167 5.68 6.90 5.46
N LYS A 168 5.67 5.62 5.89
CA LYS A 168 6.08 4.49 5.05
C LYS A 168 5.15 4.30 3.83
N LEU A 169 3.84 4.49 4.00
CA LEU A 169 2.87 4.44 2.90
C LEU A 169 3.06 5.60 1.92
N GLU A 170 3.39 6.80 2.41
CA GLU A 170 3.67 7.98 1.57
C GLU A 170 4.95 7.82 0.76
N LEU A 171 6.02 7.29 1.36
CA LEU A 171 7.25 6.93 0.64
C LEU A 171 6.95 5.88 -0.44
N GLN A 172 6.23 4.81 -0.11
CA GLN A 172 5.83 3.80 -1.11
C GLN A 172 5.01 4.40 -2.26
N ALA A 173 4.13 5.37 -1.97
CA ALA A 173 3.35 6.07 -2.97
C ALA A 173 4.22 6.90 -3.91
N GLU A 174 5.18 7.66 -3.35
CA GLU A 174 6.12 8.46 -4.12
C GLU A 174 7.03 7.57 -4.98
N ASN A 175 7.39 6.40 -4.47
CA ASN A 175 8.20 5.42 -5.18
C ASN A 175 7.48 4.88 -6.42
N LEU A 176 6.23 4.44 -6.23
CA LEU A 176 5.37 3.98 -7.32
C LEU A 176 5.11 5.11 -8.32
N ARG A 177 4.92 6.34 -7.85
CA ARG A 177 4.73 7.52 -8.71
C ARG A 177 5.94 7.77 -9.63
N LYS A 178 7.15 7.76 -9.07
CA LYS A 178 8.39 7.90 -9.85
C LYS A 178 8.58 6.73 -10.81
N MET A 179 8.17 5.53 -10.41
CA MET A 179 8.12 4.36 -11.28
C MET A 179 7.22 4.56 -12.50
N PHE A 180 5.95 4.93 -12.29
CA PHE A 180 5.03 5.17 -13.40
C PHE A 180 5.46 6.32 -14.30
N LEU A 181 6.11 7.36 -13.75
CA LEU A 181 6.64 8.49 -14.54
C LEU A 181 7.79 8.04 -15.45
N ALA A 182 8.70 7.19 -14.96
CA ALA A 182 9.79 6.64 -15.76
C ALA A 182 9.23 5.70 -16.86
N MET A 183 8.26 4.86 -16.51
CA MET A 183 7.58 3.95 -17.43
C MET A 183 6.84 4.65 -18.57
N ALA A 184 6.25 5.81 -18.28
CA ALA A 184 5.51 6.56 -19.28
C ALA A 184 6.40 7.22 -20.34
N LYS A 185 7.69 7.42 -20.03
CA LYS A 185 8.67 7.84 -21.03
C LYS A 185 9.06 6.67 -21.91
N ASP A 186 9.35 5.52 -21.30
CA ASP A 186 9.68 4.30 -22.02
C ASP A 186 9.29 3.04 -21.22
N ILE A 187 8.53 2.15 -21.85
CA ILE A 187 8.07 0.91 -21.23
C ILE A 187 9.20 -0.12 -21.06
N ARG A 188 10.29 -0.01 -21.82
CA ARG A 188 11.45 -0.91 -21.68
C ARG A 188 12.08 -0.82 -20.30
N VAL A 189 11.98 0.34 -19.63
CA VAL A 189 12.42 0.54 -18.23
C VAL A 189 11.74 -0.44 -17.28
N ILE A 190 10.42 -0.65 -17.40
CA ILE A 190 9.73 -1.62 -16.52
C ILE A 190 10.04 -3.06 -16.88
N ILE A 191 10.28 -3.37 -18.16
CA ILE A 191 10.64 -4.72 -18.59
C ILE A 191 12.00 -5.10 -18.00
N ILE A 192 13.00 -4.20 -18.08
CA ILE A 192 14.30 -4.38 -17.41
C ILE A 192 14.10 -4.54 -15.90
N LYS A 193 13.25 -3.72 -15.27
CA LYS A 193 13.02 -3.81 -13.83
C LYS A 193 12.32 -5.10 -13.40
N LEU A 194 11.42 -5.63 -14.23
CA LEU A 194 10.78 -6.93 -14.00
C LEU A 194 11.78 -8.09 -14.14
N ALA A 195 12.69 -8.01 -15.11
CA ALA A 195 13.77 -8.98 -15.27
C ALA A 195 14.76 -8.97 -14.08
N ASP A 196 15.16 -7.78 -13.63
CA ASP A 196 15.93 -7.58 -12.39
C ASP A 196 15.20 -8.19 -11.18
N ARG A 197 13.93 -7.82 -10.97
CA ARG A 197 13.13 -8.35 -9.85
C ARG A 197 13.01 -9.86 -9.90
N LEU A 198 12.83 -10.45 -11.09
CA LEU A 198 12.75 -11.90 -11.26
C LEU A 198 14.06 -12.58 -10.85
N HIS A 199 15.21 -12.07 -11.30
CA HIS A 199 16.50 -12.61 -10.89
C HIS A 199 16.74 -12.47 -9.37
N ASN A 200 16.33 -11.34 -8.78
CA ASN A 200 16.41 -11.14 -7.33
C ASN A 200 15.54 -12.14 -6.56
N MET A 201 14.32 -12.42 -7.04
CA MET A 201 13.45 -13.44 -6.46
C MET A 201 14.04 -14.86 -6.58
N ARG A 202 14.71 -15.18 -7.69
CA ARG A 202 15.39 -16.47 -7.88
C ARG A 202 16.57 -16.67 -6.92
N THR A 203 17.29 -15.59 -6.59
CA THR A 203 18.48 -15.62 -5.71
C THR A 203 18.21 -15.25 -4.26
N LEU A 204 16.94 -15.03 -3.90
CA LEU A 204 16.48 -14.50 -2.61
C LEU A 204 16.85 -15.39 -1.40
N LYS A 205 17.20 -16.66 -1.64
CA LYS A 205 17.60 -17.65 -0.60
C LYS A 205 18.73 -17.20 0.32
N HIS A 206 19.60 -16.30 -0.13
CA HIS A 206 20.76 -15.80 0.64
C HIS A 206 20.45 -14.59 1.53
N MET A 207 19.25 -14.03 1.45
CA MET A 207 18.84 -12.87 2.28
C MET A 207 18.28 -13.31 3.64
N PRO A 208 18.28 -12.43 4.66
CA PRO A 208 17.61 -12.70 5.94
C PRO A 208 16.10 -12.93 5.76
N PRO A 209 15.46 -13.82 6.55
CA PRO A 209 14.04 -14.18 6.40
C PRO A 209 13.07 -12.98 6.36
N GLU A 210 13.33 -11.95 7.15
CA GLU A 210 12.52 -10.73 7.16
C GLU A 210 12.56 -10.01 5.81
N LYS A 211 13.75 -9.85 5.23
CA LYS A 211 13.93 -9.26 3.88
C LYS A 211 13.33 -10.15 2.80
N GLN A 212 13.41 -11.47 2.94
CA GLN A 212 12.76 -12.39 2.00
C GLN A 212 11.25 -12.18 1.97
N GLN A 213 10.59 -12.10 3.13
CA GLN A 213 9.15 -11.86 3.20
C GLN A 213 8.76 -10.47 2.69
N GLN A 214 9.54 -9.44 3.01
CA GLN A 214 9.30 -8.08 2.51
C GLN A 214 9.35 -8.02 0.98
N ILE A 215 10.43 -8.54 0.39
CA ILE A 215 10.65 -8.56 -1.07
C ILE A 215 9.58 -9.42 -1.77
N ALA A 216 9.22 -10.57 -1.19
CA ALA A 216 8.19 -11.44 -1.75
C ALA A 216 6.79 -10.80 -1.72
N ARG A 217 6.47 -10.06 -0.64
CA ARG A 217 5.20 -9.31 -0.54
C ARG A 217 5.16 -8.14 -1.51
N GLU A 218 6.23 -7.36 -1.60
CA GLU A 218 6.38 -6.29 -2.59
C GLU A 218 6.21 -6.82 -4.02
N THR A 219 6.82 -7.97 -4.32
CA THR A 219 6.70 -8.64 -5.61
C THR A 219 5.27 -9.02 -5.95
N LEU A 220 4.52 -9.55 -4.98
CA LEU A 220 3.14 -9.97 -5.18
C LEU A 220 2.17 -8.78 -5.30
N ASP A 221 2.40 -7.72 -4.52
CA ASP A 221 1.49 -6.57 -4.44
C ASP A 221 1.73 -5.56 -5.57
N ILE A 222 2.96 -5.48 -6.11
CA ILE A 222 3.36 -4.45 -7.08
C ILE A 222 3.78 -5.07 -8.43
N TYR A 223 4.84 -5.87 -8.45
CA TYR A 223 5.48 -6.30 -9.70
C TYR A 223 4.67 -7.35 -10.47
N SER A 224 4.05 -8.31 -9.79
CA SER A 224 3.19 -9.32 -10.43
C SER A 224 1.96 -8.72 -11.12
N PRO A 225 1.18 -7.82 -10.49
CA PRO A 225 0.09 -7.10 -11.15
C PRO A 225 0.52 -6.29 -12.36
N ILE A 226 1.69 -5.64 -12.29
CA ILE A 226 2.26 -4.89 -13.42
C ILE A 226 2.60 -5.84 -14.57
N ALA A 227 3.30 -6.94 -14.30
CA ALA A 227 3.60 -7.96 -15.31
C ALA A 227 2.30 -8.52 -15.95
N GLN A 228 1.24 -8.71 -15.17
CA GLN A 228 -0.07 -9.12 -15.69
C GLN A 228 -0.71 -8.08 -16.63
N ARG A 229 -0.68 -6.79 -16.25
CA ARG A 229 -1.22 -5.70 -17.08
C ARG A 229 -0.44 -5.53 -18.38
N LEU A 230 0.88 -5.71 -18.33
CA LEU A 230 1.73 -5.72 -19.53
C LEU A 230 1.57 -6.99 -20.38
N GLY A 231 0.83 -7.99 -19.89
CA GLY A 231 0.60 -9.26 -20.59
C GLY A 231 1.79 -10.22 -20.55
N ILE A 232 2.82 -9.97 -19.75
CA ILE A 232 4.04 -10.79 -19.67
C ILE A 232 3.79 -11.98 -18.73
N SER A 233 3.04 -12.97 -19.23
CA SER A 233 2.58 -14.10 -18.41
C SER A 233 3.74 -14.92 -17.84
N LYS A 234 4.82 -15.12 -18.59
CA LYS A 234 5.98 -15.92 -18.14
C LYS A 234 6.61 -15.37 -16.86
N ILE A 235 6.96 -14.08 -16.85
CA ILE A 235 7.51 -13.42 -15.67
C ILE A 235 6.50 -13.45 -14.52
N LYS A 236 5.24 -13.11 -14.81
CA LYS A 236 4.19 -13.01 -13.80
C LYS A 236 3.99 -14.32 -13.04
N VAL A 237 3.89 -15.43 -13.76
CA VAL A 237 3.76 -16.77 -13.19
C VAL A 237 4.92 -17.11 -12.27
N GLU A 238 6.14 -16.82 -12.71
CA GLU A 238 7.32 -17.18 -11.95
C GLU A 238 7.49 -16.31 -10.70
N LEU A 239 7.23 -15.01 -10.80
CA LEU A 239 7.18 -14.10 -9.64
C LEU A 239 6.14 -14.56 -8.61
N ASP A 240 4.94 -14.96 -9.06
CA ASP A 240 3.87 -15.46 -8.18
C ASP A 240 4.29 -16.73 -7.41
N ASP A 241 4.84 -17.71 -8.12
CA ASP A 241 5.29 -18.98 -7.52
C ASP A 241 6.46 -18.75 -6.53
N LEU A 242 7.43 -17.91 -6.90
CA LEU A 242 8.54 -17.56 -6.01
C LEU A 242 8.06 -16.78 -4.79
N SER A 243 7.12 -15.84 -4.96
CA SER A 243 6.50 -15.14 -3.83
C SER A 243 5.78 -16.09 -2.89
N LEU A 244 5.05 -17.08 -3.41
CA LEU A 244 4.39 -18.10 -2.57
C LEU A 244 5.40 -18.89 -1.74
N LYS A 245 6.52 -19.29 -2.35
CA LYS A 245 7.59 -20.05 -1.70
C LYS A 245 8.13 -19.35 -0.45
N TYR A 246 8.30 -18.03 -0.50
CA TYR A 246 8.86 -17.25 0.62
C TYR A 246 7.79 -16.74 1.60
N LEU A 247 6.57 -16.45 1.14
CA LEU A 247 5.48 -15.98 2.00
C LEU A 247 4.81 -17.09 2.79
N LYS A 248 4.62 -18.26 2.18
CA LYS A 248 3.96 -19.43 2.79
C LYS A 248 4.70 -20.72 2.40
N PRO A 249 5.90 -20.95 2.95
CA PRO A 249 6.73 -22.09 2.57
C PRO A 249 6.03 -23.43 2.81
N ASP A 250 5.33 -23.59 3.95
CA ASP A 250 4.66 -24.85 4.30
C ASP A 250 3.62 -25.25 3.24
N VAL A 251 2.83 -24.28 2.76
CA VAL A 251 1.81 -24.49 1.74
C VAL A 251 2.46 -24.79 0.38
N TYR A 252 3.54 -24.08 0.05
CA TYR A 252 4.27 -24.29 -1.20
C TYR A 252 4.86 -25.71 -1.28
N TYR A 253 5.55 -26.17 -0.23
CA TYR A 253 6.15 -27.51 -0.23
C TYR A 253 5.09 -28.62 -0.16
N ASP A 254 3.99 -28.43 0.58
CA ASP A 254 2.86 -29.37 0.56
C ASP A 254 2.23 -29.50 -0.84
N LEU A 255 2.07 -28.38 -1.56
CA LEU A 255 1.62 -28.39 -2.95
C LEU A 255 2.59 -29.13 -3.87
N VAL A 256 3.90 -28.89 -3.72
CA VAL A 256 4.94 -29.57 -4.50
C VAL A 256 4.90 -31.07 -4.26
N ASP A 257 4.81 -31.52 -3.01
CA ASP A 257 4.79 -32.94 -2.66
C ASP A 257 3.53 -33.65 -3.17
N LYS A 258 2.35 -33.04 -3.01
CA LYS A 258 1.08 -33.57 -3.55
C LYS A 258 1.07 -33.58 -5.09
N ILE A 259 1.73 -32.61 -5.73
CA ILE A 259 1.87 -32.58 -7.20
C ILE A 259 2.94 -33.56 -7.69
N ALA A 260 3.96 -33.87 -6.89
CA ALA A 260 4.94 -34.90 -7.22
C ALA A 260 4.35 -36.31 -7.10
N ALA A 261 3.58 -36.58 -6.04
CA ALA A 261 3.10 -37.93 -5.70
C ALA A 261 2.28 -38.62 -6.81
N ARG A 262 1.48 -37.88 -7.58
CA ARG A 262 0.70 -38.40 -8.72
C ARG A 262 1.20 -37.90 -10.08
N LYS A 263 2.47 -37.49 -10.21
CA LYS A 263 3.00 -36.88 -11.44
C LYS A 263 2.87 -37.82 -12.65
N SER A 264 3.31 -39.07 -12.51
CA SER A 264 3.33 -40.08 -13.59
C SER A 264 1.93 -40.40 -14.13
N GLU A 265 0.95 -40.65 -13.25
CA GLU A 265 -0.44 -40.91 -13.64
C GLU A 265 -1.05 -39.73 -14.42
N ARG A 266 -0.71 -38.50 -14.01
CA ARG A 266 -1.18 -37.27 -14.66
C ARG A 266 -0.55 -37.06 -16.03
N GLU A 267 0.76 -37.25 -16.15
CA GLU A 267 1.46 -37.10 -17.43
C GLU A 267 0.94 -38.11 -18.45
N GLN A 268 0.72 -39.36 -18.04
CA GLN A 268 0.10 -40.38 -18.90
C GLN A 268 -1.33 -39.99 -19.33
N TYR A 269 -2.12 -39.40 -18.42
CA TYR A 269 -3.47 -38.93 -18.74
C TYR A 269 -3.46 -37.78 -19.76
N ILE A 270 -2.59 -36.78 -19.56
CA ILE A 270 -2.41 -35.65 -20.49
C ILE A 270 -1.94 -36.17 -21.85
N GLN A 271 -0.98 -37.10 -21.85
CA GLN A 271 -0.42 -37.65 -23.07
C GLN A 271 -1.48 -38.32 -23.94
N ARG A 272 -2.37 -39.12 -23.32
CA ARG A 272 -3.49 -39.74 -24.05
C ARG A 272 -4.41 -38.71 -24.69
N ILE A 273 -4.77 -37.65 -23.96
CA ILE A 273 -5.62 -36.58 -24.50
C ILE A 273 -4.91 -35.84 -25.63
N VAL A 274 -3.63 -35.51 -25.48
CA VAL A 274 -2.84 -34.81 -26.51
C VAL A 274 -2.73 -35.65 -27.77
N GLU A 275 -2.43 -36.94 -27.65
CA GLU A 275 -2.32 -37.86 -28.79
C GLU A 275 -3.65 -38.01 -29.53
N GLU A 276 -4.75 -38.12 -28.80
CA GLU A 276 -6.08 -38.27 -29.37
C GLU A 276 -6.55 -37.00 -30.08
N VAL A 277 -6.42 -35.85 -29.41
CA VAL A 277 -6.71 -34.54 -29.99
C VAL A 277 -5.85 -34.28 -31.23
N SER A 278 -4.57 -34.66 -31.19
CA SER A 278 -3.65 -34.53 -32.33
C SER A 278 -4.10 -35.35 -33.54
N LYS A 279 -4.48 -36.62 -33.33
CA LYS A 279 -4.99 -37.48 -34.41
C LYS A 279 -6.25 -36.90 -35.05
N HIS A 280 -7.20 -36.42 -34.26
CA HIS A 280 -8.46 -35.89 -34.77
C HIS A 280 -8.29 -34.55 -35.50
N ILE A 281 -7.43 -33.66 -34.99
CA ILE A 281 -7.12 -32.40 -35.64
C ILE A 281 -6.38 -32.62 -36.96
N ALA A 282 -5.44 -33.57 -37.00
CA ALA A 282 -4.76 -33.96 -38.24
C ALA A 282 -5.73 -34.57 -39.27
N ASN A 283 -6.67 -35.42 -38.83
CA ASN A 283 -7.70 -36.00 -39.71
C ASN A 283 -8.66 -34.94 -40.27
N ALA A 284 -8.87 -33.84 -39.55
CA ALA A 284 -9.65 -32.69 -40.03
C ALA A 284 -8.87 -31.79 -41.00
N GLY A 285 -7.60 -32.10 -41.29
CA GLY A 285 -6.74 -31.34 -42.19
C GLY A 285 -6.25 -30.02 -41.61
N ILE A 286 -6.22 -29.88 -40.28
CA ILE A 286 -5.76 -28.67 -39.59
C ILE A 286 -4.34 -28.94 -39.07
N GLU A 287 -3.38 -28.12 -39.50
CA GLU A 287 -2.04 -28.13 -38.89
C GLU A 287 -2.06 -27.38 -37.55
N ALA A 288 -1.69 -28.07 -36.48
CA ALA A 288 -1.69 -27.50 -35.14
C ALA A 288 -0.56 -28.06 -34.27
N LYS A 289 0.01 -27.20 -33.43
CA LYS A 289 0.88 -27.61 -32.33
C LYS A 289 0.05 -27.77 -31.06
N ILE A 290 0.09 -28.95 -30.46
CA ILE A 290 -0.72 -29.29 -29.28
C ILE A 290 0.21 -29.61 -28.12
N ASP A 291 0.13 -28.80 -27.06
CA ASP A 291 0.97 -28.92 -25.87
C ASP A 291 0.12 -29.17 -24.62
N GLY A 292 0.61 -30.03 -23.73
CA GLY A 292 0.07 -30.18 -22.39
C GLY A 292 0.58 -29.07 -21.47
N ARG A 293 -0.32 -28.36 -20.78
CA ARG A 293 0.03 -27.30 -19.82
C ARG A 293 -0.41 -27.67 -18.41
N VAL A 294 0.51 -27.54 -17.47
CA VAL A 294 0.22 -27.69 -16.03
C VAL A 294 -0.06 -26.31 -15.41
N LYS A 295 -1.10 -26.21 -14.57
CA LYS A 295 -1.37 -24.97 -13.81
C LYS A 295 -0.27 -24.74 -12.75
N HIS A 296 0.16 -23.49 -12.62
CA HIS A 296 1.22 -23.09 -11.68
C HIS A 296 0.77 -23.10 -10.22
N PHE A 297 1.71 -23.26 -9.28
CA PHE A 297 1.42 -23.49 -7.85
C PHE A 297 0.60 -22.36 -7.23
N PHE A 298 0.94 -21.10 -7.53
CA PHE A 298 0.20 -19.97 -7.00
C PHE A 298 -1.25 -19.91 -7.50
N SER A 299 -1.49 -20.30 -8.75
CA SER A 299 -2.85 -20.35 -9.30
C SER A 299 -3.69 -21.45 -8.66
N ILE A 300 -3.08 -22.59 -8.33
CA ILE A 300 -3.73 -23.68 -7.58
C ILE A 300 -4.05 -23.21 -6.17
N TYR A 301 -3.08 -22.64 -5.47
CA TYR A 301 -3.26 -22.06 -4.14
C TYR A 301 -4.40 -21.02 -4.12
N LYS A 302 -4.43 -20.10 -5.09
CA LYS A 302 -5.50 -19.09 -5.20
C LYS A 302 -6.88 -19.72 -5.35
N LYS A 303 -7.01 -20.81 -6.11
CA LYS A 303 -8.29 -21.53 -6.24
C LYS A 303 -8.69 -22.26 -4.98
N MET A 304 -7.74 -22.86 -4.27
CA MET A 304 -8.00 -23.50 -2.98
C MET A 304 -8.58 -22.51 -1.98
N VAL A 305 -7.98 -21.31 -1.89
CA VAL A 305 -8.41 -20.26 -0.96
C VAL A 305 -9.73 -19.60 -1.39
N ASN A 306 -9.90 -19.29 -2.68
CA ASN A 306 -11.10 -18.56 -3.13
C ASN A 306 -12.36 -19.45 -3.20
N GLN A 307 -12.20 -20.75 -3.39
CA GLN A 307 -13.33 -21.68 -3.58
C GLN A 307 -13.51 -22.66 -2.41
N ASP A 308 -12.68 -22.56 -1.36
CA ASP A 308 -12.63 -23.50 -0.24
C ASP A 308 -12.63 -24.98 -0.68
N LYS A 309 -11.77 -25.30 -1.68
CA LYS A 309 -11.65 -26.65 -2.25
C LYS A 309 -10.31 -27.29 -1.92
N THR A 310 -10.34 -28.61 -1.72
CA THR A 310 -9.11 -29.41 -1.60
C THR A 310 -8.49 -29.65 -2.98
N ILE A 311 -7.19 -29.96 -3.01
CA ILE A 311 -6.45 -30.22 -4.28
C ILE A 311 -7.12 -31.32 -5.10
N ASP A 312 -7.62 -32.37 -4.45
CA ASP A 312 -8.32 -33.49 -5.11
C ASP A 312 -9.64 -33.07 -5.78
N GLN A 313 -10.25 -31.97 -5.35
CA GLN A 313 -11.47 -31.41 -5.93
C GLN A 313 -11.18 -30.39 -7.04
N ILE A 314 -9.92 -30.00 -7.23
CA ILE A 314 -9.50 -29.12 -8.33
C ILE A 314 -9.23 -29.99 -9.56
N TYR A 315 -10.30 -30.37 -10.24
CA TYR A 315 -10.22 -31.17 -11.46
C TYR A 315 -9.57 -30.42 -12.63
N ASP A 316 -9.54 -29.09 -12.58
CA ASP A 316 -9.04 -28.25 -13.66
C ASP A 316 -7.52 -28.00 -13.64
N LEU A 317 -6.75 -28.80 -12.91
CA LEU A 317 -5.28 -28.67 -12.80
C LEU A 317 -4.55 -28.67 -14.15
N PHE A 318 -5.16 -29.24 -15.19
CA PHE A 318 -4.57 -29.41 -16.52
C PHE A 318 -5.32 -28.60 -17.56
N ALA A 319 -4.56 -28.08 -18.51
CA ALA A 319 -5.09 -27.49 -19.71
C ALA A 319 -4.35 -28.07 -20.93
N VAL A 320 -5.08 -28.36 -22.00
CA VAL A 320 -4.48 -28.67 -23.31
C VAL A 320 -4.49 -27.39 -24.12
N ARG A 321 -3.34 -27.04 -24.70
CA ARG A 321 -3.19 -25.86 -25.54
C ARG A 321 -3.07 -26.30 -26.99
N ILE A 322 -3.89 -25.74 -27.86
CA ILE A 322 -3.87 -25.95 -29.31
C ILE A 322 -3.46 -24.62 -29.95
N ILE A 323 -2.36 -24.64 -30.69
CA ILE A 323 -1.79 -23.49 -31.38
C ILE A 323 -1.90 -23.75 -32.88
N VAL A 324 -2.60 -22.87 -33.59
CA VAL A 324 -2.86 -22.97 -35.04
C VAL A 324 -2.34 -21.73 -35.78
N ASP A 325 -2.40 -21.75 -37.11
CA ASP A 325 -1.95 -20.60 -37.92
C ASP A 325 -2.99 -19.49 -38.01
N SER A 326 -4.26 -19.83 -38.26
CA SER A 326 -5.30 -18.82 -38.51
C SER A 326 -6.43 -18.81 -37.47
N VAL A 327 -7.15 -17.68 -37.42
CA VAL A 327 -8.35 -17.55 -36.58
C VAL A 327 -9.46 -18.49 -37.06
N LYS A 328 -9.54 -18.77 -38.37
CA LYS A 328 -10.51 -19.73 -38.91
C LYS A 328 -10.26 -21.12 -38.35
N ASP A 329 -8.99 -21.51 -38.29
CA ASP A 329 -8.56 -22.81 -37.76
C ASP A 329 -8.82 -22.90 -36.25
N CYS A 330 -8.81 -21.77 -35.52
CA CYS A 330 -9.18 -21.76 -34.10
C CYS A 330 -10.63 -22.25 -33.90
N TYR A 331 -11.57 -21.74 -34.70
CA TYR A 331 -12.98 -22.15 -34.62
C TYR A 331 -13.23 -23.52 -35.24
N ALA A 332 -12.49 -23.90 -36.28
CA ALA A 332 -12.54 -25.24 -36.85
C ALA A 332 -12.08 -26.30 -35.82
N ALA A 333 -10.94 -26.03 -35.15
CA ALA A 333 -10.45 -26.88 -34.06
C ALA A 333 -11.44 -26.94 -32.90
N LEU A 334 -12.09 -25.83 -32.53
CA LEU A 334 -13.16 -25.83 -31.53
C LEU A 334 -14.31 -26.78 -31.91
N GLY A 335 -14.74 -26.75 -33.18
CA GLY A 335 -15.78 -27.63 -33.70
C GLY A 335 -15.42 -29.11 -33.57
N VAL A 336 -14.21 -29.49 -34.01
CA VAL A 336 -13.69 -30.87 -33.89
C VAL A 336 -13.67 -31.32 -32.43
N ILE A 337 -13.22 -30.44 -31.53
CA ILE A 337 -13.14 -30.72 -30.10
C ILE A 337 -14.52 -30.92 -29.45
N HIS A 338 -15.52 -30.12 -29.84
CA HIS A 338 -16.90 -30.25 -29.32
C HIS A 338 -17.64 -31.47 -29.87
N GLU A 339 -17.21 -31.99 -31.03
CA GLU A 339 -17.69 -33.28 -31.55
C GLU A 339 -17.13 -34.44 -30.73
N MET A 340 -15.85 -34.37 -30.33
CA MET A 340 -15.19 -35.41 -29.54
C MET A 340 -15.65 -35.45 -28.08
N TYR A 341 -15.70 -34.28 -27.43
CA TYR A 341 -15.97 -34.17 -26.00
C TYR A 341 -17.17 -33.27 -25.73
N LYS A 342 -18.00 -33.68 -24.76
CA LYS A 342 -19.16 -32.89 -24.36
C LYS A 342 -18.72 -31.62 -23.63
N PRO A 343 -19.06 -30.42 -24.13
CA PRO A 343 -18.77 -29.17 -23.45
C PRO A 343 -19.69 -28.95 -22.25
N ILE A 344 -19.14 -28.35 -21.19
CA ILE A 344 -19.92 -27.95 -20.02
C ILE A 344 -20.61 -26.60 -20.31
N PRO A 345 -21.95 -26.51 -20.22
CA PRO A 345 -22.68 -25.26 -20.46
C PRO A 345 -22.17 -24.11 -19.58
N GLY A 346 -22.08 -22.90 -20.16
CA GLY A 346 -21.62 -21.70 -19.45
C GLY A 346 -20.11 -21.63 -19.18
N ARG A 347 -19.32 -22.62 -19.64
CA ARG A 347 -17.85 -22.64 -19.50
C ARG A 347 -17.07 -22.49 -20.81
N PHE A 348 -17.75 -22.03 -21.86
CA PHE A 348 -17.10 -21.55 -23.07
C PHE A 348 -16.86 -20.04 -22.97
N LYS A 349 -15.65 -19.59 -23.32
CA LYS A 349 -15.28 -18.18 -23.35
C LYS A 349 -14.49 -17.87 -24.61
N ASP A 350 -14.99 -16.92 -25.38
CA ASP A 350 -14.36 -16.47 -26.61
C ASP A 350 -13.59 -15.17 -26.37
N TYR A 351 -12.30 -15.29 -26.02
CA TYR A 351 -11.43 -14.12 -25.89
C TYR A 351 -10.83 -13.67 -27.22
N ILE A 352 -11.10 -14.36 -28.34
CA ILE A 352 -10.68 -13.86 -29.65
C ILE A 352 -11.61 -12.71 -30.06
N ALA A 353 -12.92 -12.92 -29.95
CA ALA A 353 -13.93 -11.90 -30.22
C ALA A 353 -13.98 -10.83 -29.11
N MET A 354 -13.72 -11.22 -27.85
CA MET A 354 -13.68 -10.31 -26.71
C MET A 354 -12.34 -10.40 -25.96
N PRO A 355 -11.27 -9.74 -26.47
CA PRO A 355 -9.96 -9.74 -25.83
C PRO A 355 -10.03 -9.21 -24.39
N LYS A 356 -9.17 -9.73 -23.52
CA LYS A 356 -9.03 -9.17 -22.16
C LYS A 356 -8.34 -7.81 -22.19
N ALA A 357 -8.40 -7.07 -21.08
CA ALA A 357 -7.74 -5.76 -20.93
C ALA A 357 -6.22 -5.79 -21.20
N ASN A 358 -5.55 -6.93 -20.97
CA ASN A 358 -4.14 -7.13 -21.29
C ASN A 358 -3.90 -7.68 -22.71
N MET A 359 -4.88 -7.53 -23.60
CA MET A 359 -4.88 -8.02 -24.99
C MET A 359 -4.77 -9.54 -25.13
N TYR A 360 -5.02 -10.30 -24.07
CA TYR A 360 -5.04 -11.76 -24.13
C TYR A 360 -6.17 -12.25 -25.02
N GLN A 361 -5.83 -13.09 -26.00
CA GLN A 361 -6.75 -13.71 -26.96
C GLN A 361 -6.57 -15.24 -26.97
N SER A 362 -7.68 -15.96 -26.84
CA SER A 362 -7.79 -17.42 -26.93
C SER A 362 -9.24 -17.86 -26.79
N LEU A 363 -9.62 -18.98 -27.38
CA LEU A 363 -10.86 -19.68 -27.08
C LEU A 363 -10.64 -20.63 -25.91
N HIS A 364 -11.45 -20.51 -24.85
CA HIS A 364 -11.41 -21.40 -23.69
C HIS A 364 -12.68 -22.22 -23.66
N THR A 365 -12.54 -23.54 -23.55
CA THR A 365 -13.67 -24.45 -23.37
C THR A 365 -13.37 -25.47 -22.29
N THR A 366 -14.32 -25.72 -21.39
CA THR A 366 -14.22 -26.81 -20.41
C THR A 366 -15.05 -27.99 -20.90
N LEU A 367 -14.43 -29.16 -20.95
CA LEU A 367 -14.97 -30.39 -21.51
C LEU A 367 -14.93 -31.51 -20.48
N ILE A 368 -15.76 -32.53 -20.66
CA ILE A 368 -15.74 -33.74 -19.83
C ILE A 368 -14.93 -34.82 -20.56
N GLY A 369 -13.82 -35.27 -19.96
CA GLY A 369 -13.01 -36.37 -20.48
C GLY A 369 -13.67 -37.73 -20.26
N PHE A 370 -13.12 -38.79 -20.87
CA PHE A 370 -13.65 -40.16 -20.79
C PHE A 370 -13.77 -40.70 -19.37
N ASN A 371 -12.89 -40.26 -18.47
CA ASN A 371 -12.89 -40.66 -17.07
C ASN A 371 -13.89 -39.85 -16.22
N GLY A 372 -14.75 -39.04 -16.86
CA GLY A 372 -15.69 -38.13 -16.19
C GLY A 372 -15.04 -36.88 -15.58
N GLN A 373 -13.71 -36.76 -15.66
CA GLN A 373 -12.97 -35.61 -15.12
C GLN A 373 -13.03 -34.43 -16.09
N PRO A 374 -13.41 -33.23 -15.63
CA PRO A 374 -13.41 -32.05 -16.47
C PRO A 374 -11.99 -31.55 -16.73
N PHE A 375 -11.71 -31.12 -17.96
CA PHE A 375 -10.44 -30.51 -18.35
C PHE A 375 -10.68 -29.29 -19.24
N GLU A 376 -9.69 -28.41 -19.32
CA GLU A 376 -9.77 -27.14 -20.06
C GLU A 376 -8.96 -27.23 -21.35
N ILE A 377 -9.51 -26.76 -22.48
CA ILE A 377 -8.78 -26.58 -23.73
C ILE A 377 -8.68 -25.10 -24.05
N GLN A 378 -7.48 -24.67 -24.44
CA GLN A 378 -7.16 -23.32 -24.88
C GLN A 378 -6.72 -23.36 -26.35
N ILE A 379 -7.46 -22.69 -27.23
CA ILE A 379 -7.17 -22.63 -28.67
C ILE A 379 -6.78 -21.21 -29.03
N ARG A 380 -5.69 -21.02 -29.76
CA ARG A 380 -5.19 -19.71 -30.17
C ARG A 380 -4.26 -19.82 -31.36
N THR A 381 -3.99 -18.71 -32.04
CA THR A 381 -2.97 -18.68 -33.12
C THR A 381 -1.55 -18.62 -32.56
N PHE A 382 -0.53 -18.84 -33.40
CA PHE A 382 0.88 -18.60 -33.03
C PHE A 382 1.14 -17.14 -32.61
N GLU A 383 0.54 -16.17 -33.29
CA GLU A 383 0.65 -14.75 -32.94
C GLU A 383 -0.01 -14.46 -31.59
N MET A 384 -1.23 -14.97 -31.38
CA MET A 384 -1.94 -14.84 -30.09
C MET A 384 -1.19 -15.55 -28.96
N HIS A 385 -0.53 -16.68 -29.24
CA HIS A 385 0.31 -17.36 -28.29
C HIS A 385 1.50 -16.48 -27.89
N LYS A 386 2.22 -15.91 -28.85
CA LYS A 386 3.35 -15.03 -28.60
C LYS A 386 2.92 -13.80 -27.79
N ALA A 387 1.83 -13.14 -28.18
CA ALA A 387 1.27 -12.00 -27.45
C ALA A 387 0.83 -12.37 -26.02
N ALA A 388 0.32 -13.58 -25.80
CA ALA A 388 -0.11 -14.00 -24.46
C ALA A 388 1.04 -14.42 -23.53
N GLU A 389 2.16 -14.91 -24.06
CA GLU A 389 3.33 -15.28 -23.24
C GLU A 389 4.21 -14.08 -22.91
N PHE A 390 4.43 -13.21 -23.90
CA PHE A 390 5.40 -12.11 -23.82
C PHE A 390 4.73 -10.73 -23.76
N GLY A 391 3.41 -10.63 -23.95
CA GLY A 391 2.68 -9.37 -23.80
C GLY A 391 3.14 -8.30 -24.78
N ILE A 392 3.36 -7.09 -24.24
CA ILE A 392 3.85 -5.93 -25.01
C ILE A 392 5.25 -6.17 -25.59
N ALA A 393 6.09 -7.02 -24.98
CA ALA A 393 7.43 -7.33 -25.49
C ALA A 393 7.38 -7.99 -26.88
N ALA A 394 6.37 -8.83 -27.16
CA ALA A 394 6.21 -9.47 -28.47
C ALA A 394 5.92 -8.48 -29.62
N HIS A 395 5.32 -7.32 -29.31
CA HIS A 395 4.93 -6.34 -30.31
C HIS A 395 6.07 -5.41 -30.75
N TRP A 396 7.13 -5.27 -29.95
CA TRP A 396 8.25 -4.38 -30.27
C TRP A 396 8.97 -4.82 -31.55
N LYS A 397 9.09 -6.14 -31.78
CA LYS A 397 9.67 -6.75 -32.99
C LYS A 397 9.04 -6.28 -34.31
N TYR A 398 7.76 -5.90 -34.31
CA TYR A 398 7.06 -5.48 -35.54
C TYR A 398 7.43 -4.05 -35.98
N LYS A 399 8.04 -3.25 -35.10
CA LYS A 399 8.41 -1.86 -35.36
C LYS A 399 9.65 -1.72 -36.25
N GLU A 400 10.58 -2.67 -36.18
CA GLU A 400 11.76 -2.69 -37.07
C GLU A 400 11.43 -3.24 -38.47
N ALA A 401 10.45 -4.14 -38.60
CA ALA A 401 10.09 -4.75 -39.88
C ALA A 401 9.15 -3.89 -40.74
N SER A 402 8.47 -2.90 -40.15
CA SER A 402 7.57 -1.99 -40.87
C SER A 402 8.24 -0.64 -41.11
N ASP A 403 8.61 -0.43 -42.37
CA ASP A 403 9.22 0.77 -42.98
C ASP A 403 8.43 2.07 -42.70
N GLY A 404 8.55 2.62 -41.50
CA GLY A 404 8.11 3.97 -41.11
C GLY A 404 6.59 4.26 -41.17
N LYS A 405 5.72 3.29 -41.44
CA LYS A 405 4.25 3.52 -41.47
C LYS A 405 3.64 3.44 -40.07
N LYS A 406 3.04 4.54 -39.65
CA LYS A 406 2.38 4.82 -38.36
C LYS A 406 1.59 3.63 -37.78
N VAL A 407 2.19 2.94 -36.80
CA VAL A 407 1.51 2.05 -35.83
C VAL A 407 1.25 2.77 -34.49
N GLU A 408 1.47 4.09 -34.43
CA GLU A 408 1.33 4.93 -33.22
C GLU A 408 0.01 4.71 -32.48
N ALA A 409 -1.11 4.47 -33.19
CA ALA A 409 -2.44 4.32 -32.60
C ALA A 409 -2.59 3.09 -31.67
N GLN A 410 -1.95 1.95 -31.97
CA GLN A 410 -2.05 0.75 -31.12
C GLN A 410 -1.16 0.81 -29.87
N GLU A 411 -0.02 1.50 -29.95
CA GLU A 411 0.80 1.79 -28.77
C GLU A 411 0.07 2.78 -27.85
N GLU A 412 -0.62 3.76 -28.41
CA GLU A 412 -1.37 4.76 -27.66
C GLU A 412 -2.51 4.16 -26.83
N GLU A 413 -3.26 3.20 -27.37
CA GLU A 413 -4.29 2.47 -26.62
C GLU A 413 -3.68 1.60 -25.50
N LYS A 414 -2.54 0.95 -25.76
CA LYS A 414 -1.83 0.11 -24.75
C LYS A 414 -1.22 0.93 -23.62
N LEU A 415 -0.84 2.17 -23.90
CA LEU A 415 -0.32 3.14 -22.92
C LEU A 415 -1.43 3.98 -22.30
N ALA A 416 -2.67 3.89 -22.77
CA ALA A 416 -3.79 4.71 -22.30
C ALA A 416 -4.03 4.54 -20.79
N TRP A 417 -3.87 3.33 -20.25
CA TRP A 417 -4.01 3.09 -18.81
C TRP A 417 -2.86 3.74 -18.00
N LEU A 418 -1.63 3.77 -18.54
CA LEU A 418 -0.50 4.46 -17.91
C LEU A 418 -0.70 5.99 -17.96
N ARG A 419 -1.24 6.52 -19.07
CA ARG A 419 -1.63 7.92 -19.18
C ARG A 419 -2.76 8.28 -18.22
N GLN A 420 -3.76 7.42 -18.03
CA GLN A 420 -4.82 7.63 -17.04
C GLN A 420 -4.26 7.72 -15.61
N ILE A 421 -3.31 6.85 -15.25
CA ILE A 421 -2.62 6.93 -13.96
C ILE A 421 -1.84 8.25 -13.82
N LEU A 422 -1.22 8.73 -14.90
CA LEU A 422 -0.53 10.02 -14.94
C LEU A 422 -1.47 11.23 -14.92
N GLU A 423 -2.64 11.14 -15.52
CA GLU A 423 -3.68 12.17 -15.44
C GLU A 423 -4.21 12.30 -14.01
N TRP A 424 -4.45 11.19 -13.33
CA TRP A 424 -4.80 11.21 -11.90
C TRP A 424 -3.73 11.89 -11.06
N GLN A 425 -2.47 11.73 -11.43
CA GLN A 425 -1.34 12.40 -10.77
C GLN A 425 -1.33 13.92 -10.98
N LYS A 426 -1.89 14.43 -12.09
CA LYS A 426 -2.03 15.88 -12.32
C LYS A 426 -3.21 16.44 -11.53
N ASP A 427 -4.28 15.67 -11.42
CA ASP A 427 -5.54 16.11 -10.79
C ASP A 427 -5.56 15.94 -9.26
N MET A 428 -4.70 15.07 -8.69
CA MET A 428 -4.69 14.78 -7.25
C MET A 428 -3.40 15.21 -6.56
N SER A 429 -3.54 16.00 -5.50
CA SER A 429 -2.43 16.44 -4.65
C SER A 429 -2.13 15.49 -3.47
N ASP A 430 -3.02 14.54 -3.16
CA ASP A 430 -2.88 13.62 -2.02
C ASP A 430 -2.38 12.22 -2.45
N ASN A 431 -1.18 11.85 -1.96
CA ASN A 431 -0.53 10.57 -2.24
C ASN A 431 -1.27 9.36 -1.64
N ARG A 432 -2.04 9.53 -0.55
CA ARG A 432 -2.78 8.42 0.08
C ARG A 432 -4.01 8.03 -0.73
N GLU A 433 -4.73 9.02 -1.24
CA GLU A 433 -5.85 8.77 -2.14
C GLU A 433 -5.38 8.14 -3.45
N PHE A 434 -4.23 8.59 -3.98
CA PHE A 434 -3.59 7.97 -5.14
C PHE A 434 -3.24 6.49 -4.89
N MET A 435 -2.70 6.15 -3.72
CA MET A 435 -2.43 4.75 -3.36
C MET A 435 -3.68 3.90 -3.21
N ASN A 436 -4.75 4.45 -2.65
CA ASN A 436 -6.01 3.74 -2.53
C ASN A 436 -6.66 3.51 -3.90
N LEU A 437 -6.55 4.49 -4.82
CA LEU A 437 -6.98 4.35 -6.20
C LEU A 437 -6.16 3.28 -6.92
N LEU A 438 -4.84 3.38 -6.87
CA LEU A 438 -3.94 2.37 -7.42
C LEU A 438 -4.25 1.01 -6.82
N LYS A 439 -4.35 0.85 -5.51
CA LYS A 439 -4.69 -0.45 -4.90
C LYS A 439 -6.05 -0.94 -5.35
N SER A 440 -7.08 -0.09 -5.42
CA SER A 440 -8.43 -0.51 -5.81
C SER A 440 -8.54 -0.90 -7.29
N ASP A 441 -7.77 -0.27 -8.15
CA ASP A 441 -7.81 -0.46 -9.60
C ASP A 441 -6.78 -1.52 -10.06
N LEU A 442 -5.63 -1.57 -9.38
CA LEU A 442 -4.57 -2.58 -9.51
C LEU A 442 -4.90 -3.86 -8.71
N ASP A 443 -5.93 -3.83 -7.84
CA ASP A 443 -6.57 -5.02 -7.26
C ASP A 443 -7.25 -5.81 -8.39
N LEU A 444 -6.41 -6.59 -9.03
CA LEU A 444 -6.69 -7.66 -9.97
C LEU A 444 -7.53 -8.80 -9.36
N PHE A 445 -8.05 -8.59 -8.16
CA PHE A 445 -8.88 -9.50 -7.39
C PHE A 445 -10.36 -9.11 -7.39
N SER A 446 -10.74 -7.95 -7.94
CA SER A 446 -12.14 -7.64 -8.19
C SER A 446 -12.60 -8.27 -9.51
N ASP A 447 -13.60 -9.15 -9.45
CA ASP A 447 -14.28 -9.62 -10.67
C ASP A 447 -14.73 -8.39 -11.46
N SER A 448 -14.45 -8.33 -12.75
CA SER A 448 -14.88 -7.22 -13.62
C SER A 448 -16.12 -7.63 -14.39
N VAL A 449 -17.05 -6.69 -14.54
CA VAL A 449 -18.27 -6.83 -15.32
C VAL A 449 -18.13 -6.05 -16.63
N TYR A 450 -18.43 -6.73 -17.73
CA TYR A 450 -18.44 -6.22 -19.09
C TYR A 450 -19.86 -5.82 -19.46
N CYS A 451 -20.05 -4.57 -19.83
CA CYS A 451 -21.35 -4.03 -20.26
C CYS A 451 -21.21 -3.28 -21.57
N PHE A 452 -22.28 -3.24 -22.34
CA PHE A 452 -22.32 -2.66 -23.68
C PHE A 452 -23.01 -1.31 -23.66
N THR A 453 -22.45 -0.34 -24.39
CA THR A 453 -23.17 0.87 -24.76
C THR A 453 -24.24 0.55 -25.83
N PRO A 454 -25.19 1.46 -26.09
CA PRO A 454 -26.14 1.30 -27.18
C PRO A 454 -25.45 1.24 -28.55
N THR A 455 -24.29 1.88 -28.69
CA THR A 455 -23.45 1.88 -29.90
C THR A 455 -22.63 0.59 -30.07
N GLY A 456 -22.59 -0.29 -29.06
CA GLY A 456 -21.86 -1.56 -29.10
C GLY A 456 -20.43 -1.50 -28.55
N GLU A 457 -20.00 -0.37 -27.99
CA GLU A 457 -18.72 -0.28 -27.27
C GLU A 457 -18.80 -1.05 -25.94
N VAL A 458 -17.74 -1.78 -25.62
CA VAL A 458 -17.62 -2.50 -24.34
C VAL A 458 -16.98 -1.59 -23.30
N LYS A 459 -17.59 -1.51 -22.11
CA LYS A 459 -17.00 -0.87 -20.93
C LYS A 459 -16.80 -1.89 -19.82
N ASN A 460 -15.64 -1.79 -19.17
CA ASN A 460 -15.25 -2.65 -18.06
C ASN A 460 -15.48 -1.90 -16.75
N LEU A 461 -16.22 -2.51 -15.83
CA LEU A 461 -16.52 -1.95 -14.51
C LEU A 461 -16.23 -2.99 -13.41
N PRO A 462 -15.96 -2.58 -12.16
CA PRO A 462 -15.87 -3.53 -11.03
C PRO A 462 -17.18 -4.31 -10.81
N ALA A 463 -17.12 -5.53 -10.29
CA ALA A 463 -18.30 -6.32 -9.94
C ALA A 463 -19.18 -5.61 -8.90
N GLY A 464 -20.50 -5.71 -9.11
CA GLY A 464 -21.48 -4.99 -8.31
C GLY A 464 -21.59 -3.49 -8.64
N SER A 465 -20.96 -3.03 -9.72
CA SER A 465 -21.12 -1.65 -10.21
C SER A 465 -22.57 -1.36 -10.58
N THR A 466 -22.93 -0.09 -10.43
CA THR A 466 -24.27 0.43 -10.71
C THR A 466 -24.31 1.24 -12.00
N PRO A 467 -25.51 1.52 -12.56
CA PRO A 467 -25.67 2.45 -13.68
C PRO A 467 -25.01 3.82 -13.46
N VAL A 468 -24.88 4.29 -12.21
CA VAL A 468 -24.14 5.52 -11.87
C VAL A 468 -22.66 5.37 -12.25
N ASP A 469 -22.04 4.25 -11.85
CA ASP A 469 -20.64 3.96 -12.18
C ASP A 469 -20.43 3.92 -13.69
N PHE A 470 -21.36 3.30 -14.44
CA PHE A 470 -21.33 3.28 -15.91
C PHE A 470 -21.44 4.68 -16.53
N ALA A 471 -22.35 5.53 -16.03
CA ALA A 471 -22.51 6.89 -16.53
C ALA A 471 -21.23 7.73 -16.35
N TYR A 472 -20.58 7.64 -15.19
CA TYR A 472 -19.32 8.33 -14.90
C TYR A 472 -18.10 7.72 -15.60
N ALA A 473 -18.17 6.44 -15.99
CA ALA A 473 -17.17 5.77 -16.80
C ALA A 473 -17.22 6.19 -18.27
N ILE A 474 -18.42 6.49 -18.80
CA ILE A 474 -18.57 7.11 -20.14
C ILE A 474 -18.00 8.52 -20.11
N HIS A 475 -18.57 9.40 -19.28
CA HIS A 475 -18.11 10.79 -19.17
C HIS A 475 -18.68 11.47 -17.92
N SER A 476 -17.91 12.35 -17.28
CA SER A 476 -18.35 13.07 -16.08
C SER A 476 -19.63 13.90 -16.32
N ALA A 477 -19.77 14.52 -17.50
CA ALA A 477 -20.96 15.28 -17.86
C ALA A 477 -22.22 14.40 -18.05
N VAL A 478 -22.04 13.16 -18.52
CA VAL A 478 -23.14 12.19 -18.66
C VAL A 478 -23.58 11.72 -17.28
N GLY A 479 -22.63 11.39 -16.40
CA GLY A 479 -22.88 11.09 -15.00
C GLY A 479 -23.63 12.22 -14.28
N ASN A 480 -23.14 13.46 -14.39
CA ASN A 480 -23.77 14.60 -13.71
C ASN A 480 -25.20 14.89 -14.20
N ARG A 481 -25.52 14.58 -15.45
CA ARG A 481 -26.85 14.83 -16.04
C ARG A 481 -27.76 13.59 -16.04
N MET A 482 -27.32 12.49 -15.46
CA MET A 482 -28.10 11.24 -15.40
C MET A 482 -29.38 11.44 -14.57
N VAL A 483 -30.50 10.96 -15.10
CA VAL A 483 -31.80 10.93 -14.41
C VAL A 483 -32.27 9.48 -14.19
N GLY A 484 -31.88 8.58 -15.09
CA GLY A 484 -32.20 7.15 -14.98
C GLY A 484 -31.38 6.32 -15.95
N ALA A 485 -31.62 5.01 -15.95
CA ALA A 485 -30.96 4.07 -16.84
C ALA A 485 -31.95 3.04 -17.39
N ARG A 486 -31.66 2.55 -18.60
CA ARG A 486 -32.29 1.34 -19.16
C ARG A 486 -31.24 0.26 -19.33
N VAL A 487 -31.59 -0.97 -18.98
CA VAL A 487 -30.77 -2.16 -19.20
C VAL A 487 -31.56 -3.11 -20.08
N ASN A 488 -30.96 -3.53 -21.21
CA ASN A 488 -31.57 -4.39 -22.22
C ASN A 488 -32.95 -3.86 -22.70
N GLY A 489 -33.07 -2.53 -22.82
CA GLY A 489 -34.29 -1.85 -23.25
C GLY A 489 -35.37 -1.65 -22.16
N LYS A 490 -35.16 -2.16 -20.93
CA LYS A 490 -36.10 -1.99 -19.80
C LYS A 490 -35.59 -0.93 -18.83
N LEU A 491 -36.49 -0.10 -18.30
CA LEU A 491 -36.15 0.88 -17.27
C LEU A 491 -35.75 0.15 -15.97
N VAL A 492 -34.60 0.48 -15.42
CA VAL A 492 -34.10 -0.08 -14.15
C VAL A 492 -33.87 1.02 -13.12
N THR A 493 -33.82 0.62 -11.86
CA THR A 493 -33.45 1.52 -10.76
C THR A 493 -31.95 1.85 -10.82
N ILE A 494 -31.59 2.97 -10.20
CA ILE A 494 -30.20 3.49 -10.21
C ILE A 494 -29.25 2.59 -9.38
N ASP A 495 -29.79 1.80 -8.45
CA ASP A 495 -29.08 0.85 -7.59
C ASP A 495 -28.94 -0.55 -8.19
N TYR A 496 -29.48 -0.79 -9.39
CA TYR A 496 -29.36 -2.07 -10.09
C TYR A 496 -27.88 -2.47 -10.24
N GLN A 497 -27.57 -3.74 -9.95
CA GLN A 497 -26.23 -4.27 -10.15
C GLN A 497 -26.05 -4.76 -11.58
N ILE A 498 -25.08 -4.18 -12.28
CA ILE A 498 -24.78 -4.50 -13.67
C ILE A 498 -24.27 -5.95 -13.77
N ASN A 499 -24.82 -6.71 -14.71
CA ASN A 499 -24.38 -8.07 -15.03
C ASN A 499 -23.58 -8.12 -16.33
N ASN A 500 -22.80 -9.20 -16.50
CA ASN A 500 -22.02 -9.42 -17.71
C ASN A 500 -22.93 -9.54 -18.94
N GLY A 501 -22.68 -8.72 -19.94
CA GLY A 501 -23.42 -8.70 -21.20
C GLY A 501 -24.61 -7.75 -21.23
N ASP A 502 -24.87 -7.01 -20.16
CA ASP A 502 -25.96 -6.03 -20.12
C ASP A 502 -25.70 -4.87 -21.09
N ARG A 503 -26.70 -4.53 -21.92
CA ARG A 503 -26.70 -3.32 -22.75
C ARG A 503 -27.34 -2.17 -21.97
N ILE A 504 -26.55 -1.16 -21.63
CA ILE A 504 -26.97 -0.07 -20.74
C ILE A 504 -27.10 1.23 -21.54
N GLU A 505 -28.26 1.88 -21.43
CA GLU A 505 -28.55 3.20 -21.96
C GLU A 505 -28.77 4.17 -20.79
N ILE A 506 -27.99 5.25 -20.73
CA ILE A 506 -28.14 6.28 -19.69
C ILE A 506 -29.07 7.37 -20.21
N ILE A 507 -30.14 7.65 -19.45
CA ILE A 507 -31.07 8.73 -19.75
C ILE A 507 -30.53 9.99 -19.07
N THR A 508 -30.16 10.98 -19.89
CA THR A 508 -29.67 12.29 -19.41
C THR A 508 -30.70 13.40 -19.64
N SER A 509 -30.68 14.42 -18.79
CA SER A 509 -31.52 15.62 -18.94
C SER A 509 -30.70 16.88 -18.71
N GLN A 510 -30.95 17.91 -19.51
CA GLN A 510 -30.31 19.22 -19.34
C GLN A 510 -30.82 19.97 -18.10
N ASN A 511 -32.03 19.66 -17.64
CA ASN A 511 -32.64 20.26 -16.44
C ASN A 511 -32.29 19.51 -15.14
N SER A 512 -31.34 18.56 -15.20
CA SER A 512 -30.90 17.84 -14.01
C SER A 512 -30.18 18.79 -13.05
N LYS A 513 -30.53 18.73 -11.76
CA LYS A 513 -29.87 19.48 -10.68
C LYS A 513 -28.50 18.90 -10.29
N GLY A 514 -28.04 17.85 -10.98
CA GLY A 514 -26.79 17.16 -10.69
C GLY A 514 -26.94 15.90 -9.84
N PRO A 515 -25.82 15.24 -9.50
CA PRO A 515 -25.80 14.03 -8.67
C PRO A 515 -26.26 14.33 -7.23
N SER A 516 -26.87 13.33 -6.58
CA SER A 516 -27.27 13.41 -5.17
C SER A 516 -26.20 12.85 -4.23
N ARG A 517 -26.22 13.22 -2.94
CA ARG A 517 -25.24 12.70 -1.95
C ARG A 517 -25.38 11.19 -1.75
N ASP A 518 -26.58 10.63 -1.95
CA ASP A 518 -26.79 9.18 -1.83
C ASP A 518 -26.11 8.39 -2.95
N TRP A 519 -25.78 9.03 -4.08
CA TRP A 519 -24.98 8.38 -5.13
C TRP A 519 -23.57 8.02 -4.65
N LEU A 520 -23.03 8.69 -3.63
CA LEU A 520 -21.75 8.29 -3.02
C LEU A 520 -21.84 6.95 -2.30
N LYS A 521 -23.04 6.57 -1.81
CA LYS A 521 -23.30 5.27 -1.19
C LYS A 521 -23.56 4.19 -2.25
N LEU A 522 -24.22 4.56 -3.36
CA LEU A 522 -24.59 3.65 -4.45
C LEU A 522 -23.40 3.33 -5.37
N ALA A 523 -22.60 4.33 -5.73
CA ALA A 523 -21.42 4.16 -6.57
C ALA A 523 -20.45 3.18 -5.89
N LYS A 524 -20.01 2.17 -6.65
CA LYS A 524 -18.95 1.25 -6.20
C LYS A 524 -17.59 1.70 -6.68
N SER A 525 -17.51 2.32 -7.86
CA SER A 525 -16.26 2.78 -8.43
C SER A 525 -15.71 3.99 -7.67
N THR A 526 -14.44 3.91 -7.26
CA THR A 526 -13.73 5.03 -6.63
C THR A 526 -13.67 6.23 -7.57
N GLN A 527 -13.55 6.00 -8.88
CA GLN A 527 -13.55 7.06 -9.89
C GLN A 527 -14.87 7.84 -9.90
N ALA A 528 -16.01 7.14 -9.86
CA ALA A 528 -17.33 7.78 -9.82
C ALA A 528 -17.50 8.60 -8.55
N LYS A 529 -17.14 8.04 -7.37
CA LYS A 529 -17.18 8.76 -6.09
C LYS A 529 -16.34 10.04 -6.11
N ASN A 530 -15.14 9.98 -6.67
CA ASN A 530 -14.24 11.13 -6.75
C ASN A 530 -14.80 12.22 -7.66
N LYS A 531 -15.32 11.85 -8.85
CA LYS A 531 -15.96 12.79 -9.78
C LYS A 531 -17.22 13.43 -9.18
N ILE A 532 -18.04 12.66 -8.47
CA ILE A 532 -19.22 13.17 -7.74
C ILE A 532 -18.78 14.16 -6.65
N ASN A 533 -17.78 13.80 -5.84
CA ASN A 533 -17.24 14.69 -4.80
C ASN A 533 -16.64 15.98 -5.39
N GLN A 534 -15.93 15.88 -6.51
CA GLN A 534 -15.38 17.05 -7.21
C GLN A 534 -16.49 17.97 -7.74
N TRP A 535 -17.58 17.40 -8.26
CA TRP A 535 -18.75 18.18 -8.67
C TRP A 535 -19.37 18.90 -7.47
N PHE A 536 -19.58 18.22 -6.33
CA PHE A 536 -20.09 18.85 -5.10
C PHE A 536 -19.17 19.97 -4.58
N LYS A 537 -17.85 19.82 -4.71
CA LYS A 537 -16.88 20.87 -4.33
C LYS A 537 -17.02 22.12 -5.21
N ASN A 538 -17.29 21.94 -6.50
CA ASN A 538 -17.39 23.04 -7.46
C ASN A 538 -18.76 23.73 -7.44
N GLU A 539 -19.86 22.97 -7.44
CA GLU A 539 -21.22 23.53 -7.51
C GLU A 539 -21.58 24.33 -6.27
N PHE A 540 -21.26 23.79 -5.08
CA PHE A 540 -21.50 24.47 -3.82
C PHE A 540 -20.36 25.38 -3.41
N LYS A 541 -19.44 25.77 -4.30
CA LYS A 541 -18.27 26.57 -3.91
C LYS A 541 -18.71 27.88 -3.24
N GLU A 542 -19.69 28.58 -3.81
CA GLU A 542 -20.23 29.83 -3.24
C GLU A 542 -20.95 29.60 -1.90
N ASP A 543 -21.83 28.60 -1.84
CA ASP A 543 -22.52 28.21 -0.60
C ASP A 543 -21.56 27.75 0.51
N ASN A 544 -20.49 27.03 0.14
CA ASN A 544 -19.45 26.57 1.04
C ASN A 544 -18.59 27.74 1.52
N ILE A 545 -18.34 28.75 0.68
CA ILE A 545 -17.68 29.99 1.12
C ILE A 545 -18.54 30.68 2.18
N ILE A 546 -19.85 30.81 1.95
CA ILE A 546 -20.77 31.45 2.89
C ILE A 546 -20.84 30.65 4.20
N LYS A 547 -21.07 29.32 4.14
CA LYS A 547 -21.07 28.44 5.32
C LYS A 547 -19.73 28.46 6.06
N GLY A 548 -18.62 28.50 5.33
CA GLY A 548 -17.29 28.60 5.91
C GLY A 548 -17.09 29.90 6.68
N LYS A 549 -17.54 31.03 6.13
CA LYS A 549 -17.55 32.35 6.79
C LYS A 549 -18.44 32.34 8.04
N ASP A 550 -19.61 31.71 7.97
CA ASP A 550 -20.53 31.59 9.10
C ASP A 550 -19.95 30.72 10.24
N LEU A 551 -19.37 29.56 9.92
CA LEU A 551 -18.71 28.68 10.88
C LEU A 551 -17.50 29.37 11.52
N PHE A 552 -16.70 30.07 10.72
CA PHE A 552 -15.56 30.84 11.19
C PHE A 552 -15.99 31.95 12.15
N ALA A 553 -17.05 32.70 11.81
CA ALA A 553 -17.60 33.75 12.66
C ALA A 553 -18.24 33.19 13.94
N ALA A 554 -18.98 32.08 13.85
CA ALA A 554 -19.59 31.41 15.00
C ALA A 554 -18.54 30.92 16.00
N TYR A 555 -17.45 30.33 15.50
CA TYR A 555 -16.35 29.87 16.35
C TYR A 555 -15.60 31.04 17.02
N CYS A 556 -15.38 32.15 16.31
CA CYS A 556 -14.78 33.35 16.90
C CYS A 556 -15.66 33.95 18.00
N LYS A 557 -16.98 34.03 17.77
CA LYS A 557 -17.96 34.47 18.79
C LYS A 557 -17.98 33.55 20.01
N ALA A 558 -17.98 32.23 19.80
CA ALA A 558 -18.00 31.24 20.88
C ALA A 558 -16.75 31.30 21.79
N LYS A 559 -15.61 31.75 21.26
CA LYS A 559 -14.36 31.88 22.00
C LYS A 559 -13.99 33.31 22.40
N THR A 560 -14.90 34.26 22.20
CA THR A 560 -14.68 35.70 22.51
C THR A 560 -13.42 36.25 21.82
N ILE A 561 -13.17 35.80 20.59
CA ILE A 561 -12.06 36.28 19.76
C ILE A 561 -12.60 37.38 18.84
N ASP A 562 -11.96 38.55 18.86
CA ASP A 562 -12.33 39.64 17.95
C ASP A 562 -11.97 39.29 16.50
N LEU A 563 -13.01 39.16 15.67
CA LEU A 563 -12.90 38.80 14.25
C LEU A 563 -12.05 39.81 13.48
N LEU A 564 -12.16 41.11 13.79
CA LEU A 564 -11.44 42.16 13.06
C LEU A 564 -9.95 42.15 13.38
N ALA A 565 -9.59 41.78 14.61
CA ALA A 565 -8.20 41.72 15.07
C ALA A 565 -7.39 40.58 14.41
N ILE A 566 -8.03 39.43 14.16
CA ILE A 566 -7.40 38.23 13.59
C ILE A 566 -7.45 38.19 12.05
N THR A 567 -8.34 38.96 11.42
CA THR A 567 -8.55 38.96 9.96
C THR A 567 -7.67 40.01 9.25
N LYS A 568 -6.43 40.21 9.73
CA LYS A 568 -5.44 41.07 9.07
C LYS A 568 -4.85 40.38 7.83
N ALA A 569 -4.56 41.16 6.80
CA ALA A 569 -4.05 40.66 5.51
C ALA A 569 -2.76 39.81 5.65
N GLU A 570 -1.90 40.16 6.61
CA GLU A 570 -0.65 39.45 6.91
C GLU A 570 -0.89 38.01 7.43
N TYR A 571 -1.86 37.83 8.34
CA TYR A 571 -2.21 36.52 8.90
C TYR A 571 -2.94 35.64 7.88
N ILE A 572 -3.79 36.25 7.06
CA ILE A 572 -4.46 35.58 5.94
C ILE A 572 -3.43 35.04 4.94
N ALA A 573 -2.45 35.86 4.56
CA ALA A 573 -1.39 35.46 3.63
C ALA A 573 -0.52 34.32 4.21
N ALA A 574 -0.17 34.39 5.49
CA ALA A 574 0.60 33.34 6.17
C ALA A 574 -0.13 31.98 6.17
N ILE A 575 -1.45 31.99 6.36
CA ILE A 575 -2.27 30.77 6.34
C ILE A 575 -2.44 30.23 4.92
N CYS A 576 -2.71 31.10 3.95
CA CYS A 576 -2.80 30.69 2.54
C CYS A 576 -1.50 30.01 2.08
N LYS A 577 -0.34 30.58 2.42
CA LYS A 577 0.97 30.00 2.11
C LYS A 577 1.22 28.67 2.82
N LYS A 578 0.85 28.55 4.10
CA LYS A 578 1.08 27.34 4.91
C LYS A 578 0.27 26.14 4.42
N TYR A 579 -0.97 26.38 4.00
CA TYR A 579 -1.89 25.34 3.56
C TYR A 579 -1.98 25.21 2.02
N GLY A 580 -1.20 26.00 1.28
CA GLY A 580 -1.11 25.90 -0.19
C GLY A 580 -2.33 26.45 -0.95
N PHE A 581 -3.14 27.32 -0.33
CA PHE A 581 -4.28 27.96 -0.99
C PHE A 581 -3.87 29.27 -1.67
N ARG A 582 -4.52 29.57 -2.82
CA ARG A 582 -4.25 30.78 -3.61
C ARG A 582 -4.93 32.02 -3.04
N ASP A 583 -6.10 31.84 -2.45
CA ASP A 583 -7.01 32.90 -2.04
C ASP A 583 -7.76 32.53 -0.74
N TRP A 584 -8.20 33.55 -0.01
CA TRP A 584 -8.92 33.37 1.26
C TRP A 584 -10.29 32.72 1.08
N ASP A 585 -10.97 32.99 -0.04
CA ASP A 585 -12.25 32.35 -0.33
C ASP A 585 -12.09 30.85 -0.55
N SER A 586 -11.00 30.38 -1.16
CA SER A 586 -10.67 28.95 -1.21
C SER A 586 -10.45 28.32 0.18
N VAL A 587 -9.87 29.07 1.13
CA VAL A 587 -9.73 28.63 2.53
C VAL A 587 -11.11 28.53 3.20
N MET A 588 -11.98 29.52 3.01
CA MET A 588 -13.34 29.50 3.54
C MET A 588 -14.19 28.38 2.90
N ALA A 589 -14.06 28.15 1.59
CA ALA A 589 -14.67 27.03 0.90
C ALA A 589 -14.22 25.70 1.50
N ALA A 590 -12.93 25.57 1.84
CA ALA A 590 -12.36 24.40 2.50
C ALA A 590 -12.94 24.15 3.89
N VAL A 591 -13.18 25.21 4.66
CA VAL A 591 -13.87 25.13 5.95
C VAL A 591 -15.34 24.72 5.78
N GLY A 592 -16.06 25.34 4.85
CA GLY A 592 -17.49 25.11 4.64
C GLY A 592 -17.86 23.70 4.20
N HIS A 593 -17.00 23.03 3.41
CA HIS A 593 -17.20 21.63 3.03
C HIS A 593 -16.53 20.62 3.97
N GLY A 594 -15.89 21.08 5.06
CA GLY A 594 -15.26 20.24 6.09
C GLY A 594 -13.88 19.68 5.74
N GLY A 595 -13.22 20.22 4.71
CA GLY A 595 -11.82 19.88 4.38
C GLY A 595 -10.81 20.45 5.38
N LEU A 596 -11.14 21.55 6.06
CA LEU A 596 -10.39 22.11 7.18
C LEU A 596 -11.32 22.41 8.36
N LYS A 597 -10.85 22.15 9.58
CA LYS A 597 -11.60 22.59 10.77
C LYS A 597 -11.31 24.06 11.07
N GLU A 598 -12.36 24.83 11.32
CA GLU A 598 -12.31 26.26 11.64
C GLU A 598 -11.35 26.56 12.80
N GLY A 599 -11.33 25.70 13.82
CA GLY A 599 -10.42 25.84 14.96
C GLY A 599 -8.94 25.73 14.62
N GLN A 600 -8.55 24.99 13.56
CA GLN A 600 -7.14 24.88 13.17
C GLN A 600 -6.61 26.18 12.57
N ILE A 601 -7.47 26.91 11.85
CA ILE A 601 -7.15 28.19 11.23
C ILE A 601 -7.15 29.26 12.32
N ILE A 602 -8.22 29.35 13.11
CA ILE A 602 -8.41 30.40 14.11
C ILE A 602 -7.35 30.32 15.21
N ASN A 603 -7.03 29.13 15.72
CA ASN A 603 -6.00 28.99 16.77
C ASN A 603 -4.61 29.46 16.26
N LYS A 604 -4.30 29.24 14.98
CA LYS A 604 -3.05 29.73 14.38
C LYS A 604 -3.09 31.23 14.13
N MET A 605 -4.22 31.79 13.69
CA MET A 605 -4.35 33.26 13.56
C MET A 605 -4.20 33.95 14.91
N VAL A 606 -4.75 33.37 15.97
CA VAL A 606 -4.57 33.85 17.35
C VAL A 606 -3.11 33.77 17.78
N GLU A 607 -2.41 32.67 17.46
CA GLU A 607 -0.97 32.55 17.76
C GLU A 607 -0.14 33.64 17.07
N PHE A 608 -0.44 33.97 15.80
CA PHE A 608 0.22 35.08 15.11
C PHE A 608 -0.15 36.44 15.72
N TYR A 609 -1.43 36.65 16.06
CA TYR A 609 -1.88 37.86 16.73
C TYR A 609 -1.19 38.07 18.08
N GLU A 610 -1.05 37.01 18.89
CA GLU A 610 -0.37 37.05 20.20
C GLU A 610 1.15 37.26 20.09
N ARG A 611 1.78 36.80 19.00
CA ARG A 611 3.20 37.06 18.72
C ARG A 611 3.45 38.54 18.43
N ASP A 612 2.56 39.17 17.67
CA ASP A 612 2.69 40.60 17.30
C ASP A 612 2.19 41.53 18.41
N HIS A 613 1.19 41.12 19.18
CA HIS A 613 0.63 41.88 20.31
C HIS A 613 1.06 41.27 21.64
N LYS A 614 2.38 41.12 21.85
CA LYS A 614 2.92 40.88 23.19
C LYS A 614 2.46 42.02 24.10
N LYS A 615 1.43 41.78 24.91
CA LYS A 615 1.02 42.72 25.95
C LYS A 615 2.20 42.86 26.92
N VAL A 616 2.87 44.01 26.88
CA VAL A 616 3.55 44.56 28.06
C VAL A 616 2.42 45.00 28.97
N ILE A 617 1.95 44.11 29.84
CA ILE A 617 0.98 44.47 30.87
C ILE A 617 1.76 45.25 31.91
N SER A 618 1.45 46.55 32.04
CA SER A 618 1.99 47.42 33.08
C SER A 618 1.46 46.97 34.44
N ASP A 619 2.37 46.81 35.40
CA ASP A 619 2.10 46.38 36.78
C ASP A 619 1.08 47.29 37.52
N ALA A 620 0.81 48.50 37.01
CA ALA A 620 -0.06 49.49 37.63
C ALA A 620 -1.57 49.15 37.57
N GLU A 621 -2.04 48.47 36.52
CA GLU A 621 -3.48 48.18 36.35
C GLU A 621 -3.94 46.94 37.14
N ILE A 622 -3.02 46.01 37.42
CA ILE A 622 -3.34 44.79 38.20
C ILE A 622 -3.41 45.13 39.70
N LEU A 623 -2.50 45.97 40.21
CA LEU A 623 -2.48 46.38 41.62
C LEU A 623 -3.73 47.20 42.02
N ALA A 624 -4.25 48.04 41.13
CA ALA A 624 -5.45 48.84 41.41
C ALA A 624 -6.73 47.98 41.61
N SER A 625 -6.82 46.82 40.95
CA SER A 625 -7.97 45.92 41.12
C SER A 625 -7.95 45.07 42.39
N VAL A 626 -6.77 44.99 43.04
CA VAL A 626 -6.53 44.20 44.26
C VAL A 626 -6.72 45.06 45.52
N GLU A 627 -6.42 46.36 45.47
CA GLU A 627 -6.61 47.27 46.61
C GLU A 627 -8.09 47.59 46.89
N ASP A 628 -8.93 47.73 45.86
CA ASP A 628 -10.36 48.03 46.05
C ASP A 628 -11.16 46.87 46.66
N ASN A 629 -10.68 45.62 46.51
CA ASN A 629 -11.35 44.43 47.05
C ASN A 629 -10.91 44.05 48.47
N ALA A 630 -9.88 44.70 49.01
CA ALA A 630 -9.35 44.41 50.35
C ALA A 630 -10.19 45.03 51.50
N GLN A 631 -11.21 45.84 51.20
CA GLN A 631 -12.02 46.54 52.22
C GLN A 631 -13.25 45.78 52.73
N ASN A 632 -13.68 44.67 52.11
CA ASN A 632 -14.83 43.90 52.59
C ASN A 632 -14.44 42.69 53.45
N LYS A 633 -13.96 42.97 54.66
CA LYS A 633 -13.96 42.00 55.77
C LYS A 633 -15.39 41.80 56.26
N HIS A 634 -16.12 40.83 55.70
CA HIS A 634 -17.16 40.05 56.38
C HIS A 634 -17.89 39.17 55.36
N MET A 635 -17.57 37.87 55.31
CA MET A 635 -18.56 36.82 55.02
C MET A 635 -18.02 35.43 55.36
N GLN A 636 -18.91 34.61 55.92
CA GLN A 636 -18.69 33.26 56.44
C GLN A 636 -18.34 32.26 55.31
N PRO A 637 -17.51 31.22 55.56
CA PRO A 637 -17.11 30.27 54.54
C PRO A 637 -18.31 29.41 54.10
N ARG A 638 -18.65 29.49 52.80
CA ARG A 638 -19.63 28.59 52.17
C ARG A 638 -18.92 27.41 51.51
N LYS A 639 -19.57 26.24 51.58
CA LYS A 639 -19.07 24.94 51.13
C LYS A 639 -18.72 24.94 49.63
N SER A 640 -17.48 24.63 49.27
CA SER A 640 -17.06 24.35 47.89
C SER A 640 -17.39 22.89 47.53
N LYS A 641 -17.75 22.63 46.27
CA LYS A 641 -18.09 21.28 45.75
C LYS A 641 -16.86 20.38 45.48
N SER A 642 -15.64 20.88 45.69
CA SER A 642 -14.40 20.26 45.24
C SER A 642 -13.42 19.89 46.37
N GLY A 643 -13.84 19.93 47.64
CA GLY A 643 -13.05 19.46 48.78
C GLY A 643 -11.78 20.30 49.10
N ILE A 644 -11.60 21.46 48.46
CA ILE A 644 -10.43 22.34 48.61
C ILE A 644 -10.89 23.74 48.97
N ILE A 645 -10.18 24.35 49.91
CA ILE A 645 -10.36 25.73 50.36
C ILE A 645 -9.13 26.52 49.92
N VAL A 646 -9.32 27.47 49.02
CA VAL A 646 -8.27 28.40 48.58
C VAL A 646 -8.42 29.69 49.40
N LYS A 647 -7.37 30.13 50.10
CA LYS A 647 -7.44 31.33 50.93
C LYS A 647 -7.62 32.57 50.05
N GLY A 648 -8.74 33.27 50.21
CA GLY A 648 -8.98 34.61 49.66
C GLY A 648 -9.92 34.70 48.45
N ILE A 649 -10.38 33.58 47.85
CA ILE A 649 -11.35 33.63 46.74
C ILE A 649 -12.30 32.42 46.80
N ASP A 650 -13.61 32.68 46.86
CA ASP A 650 -14.66 31.66 46.82
C ASP A 650 -15.07 31.35 45.37
N ASP A 651 -15.41 30.08 45.09
CA ASP A 651 -16.04 29.60 43.85
C ASP A 651 -15.20 29.68 42.54
N ILE A 652 -13.88 29.44 42.64
CA ILE A 652 -13.03 29.25 41.45
C ILE A 652 -13.00 27.76 41.04
N ALA A 653 -13.00 27.50 39.73
CA ALA A 653 -12.70 26.18 39.17
C ALA A 653 -11.29 25.70 39.58
N VAL A 654 -11.24 24.68 40.44
CA VAL A 654 -10.00 24.05 40.92
C VAL A 654 -9.70 22.80 40.10
N ARG A 655 -8.43 22.63 39.68
CA ARG A 655 -7.98 21.45 38.93
C ARG A 655 -6.72 20.86 39.54
N PHE A 656 -6.66 19.53 39.66
CA PHE A 656 -5.45 18.82 40.08
C PHE A 656 -4.42 18.73 38.95
N SER A 657 -3.17 19.06 39.27
CA SER A 657 -2.06 19.00 38.33
C SER A 657 -1.58 17.57 38.11
N LYS A 658 -1.42 17.17 36.83
CA LYS A 658 -0.94 15.83 36.45
C LYS A 658 0.55 15.59 36.71
N CYS A 659 1.33 16.64 36.98
CA CYS A 659 2.77 16.51 37.21
C CYS A 659 3.09 15.88 38.57
N CYS A 660 2.35 16.24 39.63
CA CYS A 660 2.59 15.75 41.00
C CYS A 660 1.38 15.03 41.62
N SER A 661 0.23 15.01 40.91
CA SER A 661 -1.00 14.30 41.26
C SER A 661 -1.32 14.34 42.76
N PRO A 662 -1.71 15.51 43.32
CA PRO A 662 -1.95 15.68 44.75
C PRO A 662 -3.11 14.80 45.21
N VAL A 663 -2.99 14.16 46.37
CA VAL A 663 -4.07 13.40 47.01
C VAL A 663 -4.37 13.97 48.40
N PRO A 664 -5.58 13.73 48.95
CA PRO A 664 -5.93 14.17 50.29
C PRO A 664 -4.87 13.75 51.33
N GLY A 665 -4.34 14.73 52.08
CA GLY A 665 -3.26 14.54 53.06
C GLY A 665 -1.85 14.96 52.60
N ASP A 666 -1.71 15.40 51.34
CA ASP A 666 -0.51 16.11 50.88
C ASP A 666 -0.59 17.61 51.19
N GLU A 667 0.56 18.25 51.46
CA GLU A 667 0.65 19.72 51.51
C GLU A 667 0.53 20.27 50.08
N ILE A 668 -0.42 21.18 49.87
CA ILE A 668 -0.78 21.67 48.53
C ILE A 668 -0.64 23.18 48.42
N VAL A 669 -0.43 23.64 47.18
CA VAL A 669 -0.38 25.05 46.79
C VAL A 669 -1.16 25.24 45.49
N GLY A 670 -1.90 26.33 45.38
CA GLY A 670 -2.63 26.71 44.17
C GLY A 670 -1.78 27.61 43.27
N PHE A 671 -1.75 27.33 41.98
CA PHE A 671 -1.16 28.20 40.97
C PHE A 671 -2.26 28.77 40.07
N VAL A 672 -2.41 30.10 40.04
CA VAL A 672 -3.42 30.77 39.21
C VAL A 672 -3.03 30.68 37.74
N THR A 673 -3.75 29.91 36.94
CA THR A 673 -3.48 29.79 35.50
C THR A 673 -4.16 30.90 34.69
N ARG A 674 -3.61 31.25 33.51
CA ARG A 674 -4.24 32.24 32.62
C ARG A 674 -5.48 31.60 31.96
N GLY A 675 -6.66 31.83 32.54
CA GLY A 675 -7.96 31.47 31.96
C GLY A 675 -8.46 30.05 32.21
N ARG A 676 -7.78 29.22 33.03
CA ARG A 676 -8.23 27.85 33.35
C ARG A 676 -8.43 27.59 34.86
N GLY A 677 -8.59 28.64 35.65
CA GLY A 677 -8.76 28.55 37.10
C GLY A 677 -7.47 28.30 37.86
N VAL A 678 -7.57 27.69 39.04
CA VAL A 678 -6.43 27.41 39.93
C VAL A 678 -5.99 25.96 39.76
N SER A 679 -4.71 25.75 39.46
CA SER A 679 -4.09 24.43 39.37
C SER A 679 -3.46 24.06 40.71
N ILE A 680 -3.82 22.92 41.29
CA ILE A 680 -3.34 22.47 42.58
C ILE A 680 -2.12 21.59 42.39
N HIS A 681 -1.02 21.98 43.02
CA HIS A 681 0.24 21.26 43.07
C HIS A 681 0.57 20.87 44.50
N ARG A 682 1.46 19.89 44.68
CA ARG A 682 2.14 19.68 45.96
C ARG A 682 3.21 20.74 46.17
N THR A 683 3.46 21.09 47.43
CA THR A 683 4.51 22.06 47.80
C THR A 683 5.90 21.63 47.35
N ASP A 684 6.16 20.32 47.26
CA ASP A 684 7.43 19.73 46.84
C ASP A 684 7.52 19.41 45.34
N CYS A 685 6.57 19.89 44.51
CA CYS A 685 6.61 19.67 43.08
C CYS A 685 7.77 20.43 42.41
N ILE A 686 8.60 19.73 41.62
CA ILE A 686 9.76 20.31 40.92
C ILE A 686 9.35 21.48 40.02
N ASN A 687 8.20 21.37 39.35
CA ASN A 687 7.66 22.42 38.49
C ASN A 687 7.23 23.68 39.27
N VAL A 688 6.88 23.56 40.54
CA VAL A 688 6.56 24.70 41.41
C VAL A 688 7.84 25.31 41.99
N LEU A 689 8.77 24.47 42.42
CA LEU A 689 10.06 24.92 42.97
C LEU A 689 10.89 25.71 41.93
N ASN A 690 10.84 25.28 40.68
CA ASN A 690 11.55 25.92 39.55
C ASN A 690 10.77 27.04 38.86
N LEU A 691 9.69 27.57 39.46
CA LEU A 691 8.95 28.70 38.89
C LEU A 691 9.82 29.98 38.84
N PRO A 692 9.81 30.72 37.71
CA PRO A 692 10.45 32.04 37.61
C PRO A 692 9.92 33.01 38.67
N GLU A 693 10.77 33.92 39.16
CA GLU A 693 10.39 34.89 40.23
C GLU A 693 9.11 35.67 39.91
N PHE A 694 8.92 36.05 38.65
CA PHE A 694 7.72 36.77 38.20
C PHE A 694 6.42 35.94 38.34
N ASP A 695 6.49 34.62 38.18
CA ASP A 695 5.31 33.75 38.30
C ASP A 695 5.05 33.29 39.74
N ARG A 696 5.98 33.53 40.68
CA ARG A 696 5.78 33.20 42.12
C ARG A 696 4.66 34.03 42.75
N ALA A 697 4.41 35.25 42.25
CA ALA A 697 3.29 36.10 42.69
C ALA A 697 1.91 35.50 42.39
N ARG A 698 1.83 34.41 41.61
CA ARG A 698 0.59 33.73 41.22
C ARG A 698 0.32 32.45 42.03
N LEU A 699 1.15 32.19 43.05
CA LEU A 699 0.92 31.12 44.01
C LEU A 699 -0.05 31.62 45.10
N ILE A 700 -1.04 30.80 45.43
CA ILE A 700 -2.02 31.05 46.47
C ILE A 700 -2.05 29.84 47.42
N ASP A 701 -2.16 30.11 48.71
CA ASP A 701 -2.32 29.08 49.73
C ASP A 701 -3.64 28.32 49.53
N ALA A 702 -3.53 26.99 49.48
CA ALA A 702 -4.66 26.08 49.39
C ALA A 702 -4.56 25.02 50.49
N ASP A 703 -5.70 24.67 51.09
CA ASP A 703 -5.80 23.64 52.11
C ASP A 703 -6.90 22.64 51.76
N TRP A 704 -6.71 21.39 52.17
CA TRP A 704 -7.75 20.37 52.08
C TRP A 704 -8.87 20.69 53.07
N GLN A 705 -10.11 20.57 52.63
CA GLN A 705 -11.27 20.78 53.50
C GLN A 705 -11.33 19.69 54.59
N GLN A 706 -11.15 20.05 55.85
CA GLN A 706 -11.39 19.15 56.97
C GLN A 706 -12.89 19.11 57.30
N SER A 707 -13.58 18.04 56.88
CA SER A 707 -14.86 17.65 57.48
C SER A 707 -15.14 16.18 57.26
N GLY A 708 -15.53 15.50 58.36
CA GLY A 708 -15.81 14.07 58.40
C GLY A 708 -16.94 13.61 57.48
N GLU A 709 -16.92 12.31 57.19
CA GLU A 709 -18.01 11.52 56.59
C GLU A 709 -18.27 11.65 55.07
N THR A 710 -17.25 11.83 54.24
CA THR A 710 -17.36 11.50 52.79
C THR A 710 -16.23 10.60 52.32
N GLN A 711 -16.30 9.31 52.69
CA GLN A 711 -15.38 8.24 52.26
C GLN A 711 -15.64 7.73 50.82
N SER A 712 -15.98 8.57 49.84
CA SER A 712 -16.32 8.05 48.49
C SER A 712 -15.75 8.80 47.29
N GLU A 713 -14.94 9.84 47.49
CA GLU A 713 -14.21 10.43 46.36
C GLU A 713 -12.86 9.74 46.18
N LYS A 714 -12.65 9.20 44.98
CA LYS A 714 -11.40 8.57 44.56
C LYS A 714 -10.57 9.55 43.75
N TYR A 715 -9.28 9.60 44.04
CA TYR A 715 -8.31 10.51 43.43
C TYR A 715 -7.29 9.71 42.62
N LEU A 716 -6.87 10.25 41.47
CA LEU A 716 -5.89 9.61 40.60
C LEU A 716 -4.48 9.73 41.21
N ALA A 717 -3.80 8.59 41.40
CA ALA A 717 -2.40 8.52 41.80
C ALA A 717 -1.58 7.76 40.75
N GLU A 718 -0.32 8.15 40.59
CA GLU A 718 0.65 7.47 39.74
C GLU A 718 1.93 7.19 40.53
N ILE A 719 2.42 5.95 40.43
CA ILE A 719 3.68 5.51 41.04
C ILE A 719 4.57 4.85 39.98
N VAL A 720 5.88 5.01 40.15
CA VAL A 720 6.91 4.38 39.34
C VAL A 720 7.64 3.36 40.21
N ILE A 721 7.60 2.09 39.81
CA ILE A 721 8.21 0.97 40.51
C ILE A 721 9.45 0.53 39.73
N TYR A 722 10.58 0.46 40.41
CA TYR A 722 11.83 -0.07 39.88
C TYR A 722 12.08 -1.45 40.48
N ALA A 723 12.16 -2.47 39.62
CA ALA A 723 12.29 -3.86 40.04
C ALA A 723 13.27 -4.63 39.16
N ASN A 724 13.84 -5.72 39.68
CA ASN A 724 14.58 -6.69 38.89
C ASN A 724 13.60 -7.47 38.01
N ASN A 725 13.85 -7.51 36.70
CA ASN A 725 12.98 -8.24 35.79
C ASN A 725 13.09 -9.74 36.05
N ARG A 726 11.97 -10.37 36.44
CA ARG A 726 11.86 -11.83 36.61
C ARG A 726 10.52 -12.33 36.10
N ASN A 727 10.45 -13.62 35.79
CA ASN A 727 9.19 -14.26 35.44
C ASN A 727 8.21 -14.15 36.62
N GLY A 728 6.98 -13.69 36.36
CA GLY A 728 5.94 -13.50 37.39
C GLY A 728 5.90 -12.13 38.06
N LEU A 729 6.85 -11.21 37.81
CA LEU A 729 6.86 -9.87 38.44
C LEU A 729 5.56 -9.08 38.25
N LEU A 730 5.03 -9.07 37.02
CA LEU A 730 3.77 -8.38 36.71
C LEU A 730 2.58 -9.01 37.44
N VAL A 731 2.59 -10.32 37.62
CA VAL A 731 1.55 -11.05 38.34
C VAL A 731 1.59 -10.69 39.83
N ASP A 732 2.78 -10.62 40.42
CA ASP A 732 2.93 -10.23 41.84
C ASP A 732 2.44 -8.80 42.10
N ILE A 733 2.78 -7.85 41.22
CA ILE A 733 2.38 -6.44 41.35
C ILE A 733 0.87 -6.27 41.13
N THR A 734 0.31 -6.88 40.09
CA THR A 734 -1.13 -6.81 39.82
C THR A 734 -1.95 -7.49 40.91
N LYS A 735 -1.47 -8.63 41.43
CA LYS A 735 -2.10 -9.31 42.57
C LYS A 735 -2.07 -8.48 43.84
N ALA A 736 -0.94 -7.84 44.15
CA ALA A 736 -0.81 -6.96 45.32
C ALA A 736 -1.78 -5.78 45.30
N LEU A 737 -2.06 -5.22 44.11
CA LEU A 737 -3.04 -4.16 43.91
C LEU A 737 -4.49 -4.69 43.98
N THR A 738 -4.76 -5.83 43.35
CA THR A 738 -6.10 -6.44 43.31
C THR A 738 -6.56 -6.95 44.69
N GLU A 739 -5.65 -7.50 45.51
CA GLU A 739 -5.92 -7.92 46.90
C GLU A 739 -6.43 -6.76 47.79
N LYS A 740 -6.18 -5.51 47.40
CA LYS A 740 -6.62 -4.30 48.11
C LYS A 740 -7.84 -3.64 47.47
N ASN A 741 -8.49 -4.28 46.50
CA ASN A 741 -9.61 -3.71 45.74
C ASN A 741 -9.26 -2.37 45.05
N ILE A 742 -8.01 -2.22 44.61
CA ILE A 742 -7.56 -1.04 43.88
C ILE A 742 -7.70 -1.29 42.39
N ASP A 743 -8.41 -0.39 41.74
CA ASP A 743 -8.62 -0.47 40.29
C ASP A 743 -7.41 0.13 39.55
N ILE A 744 -6.87 -0.65 38.61
CA ILE A 744 -5.69 -0.29 37.83
C ILE A 744 -6.18 0.35 36.52
N LEU A 745 -5.98 1.66 36.37
CA LEU A 745 -6.41 2.38 35.17
C LEU A 745 -5.43 2.22 34.02
N SER A 746 -4.12 2.24 34.32
CA SER A 746 -3.08 1.98 33.33
C SER A 746 -1.81 1.47 33.98
N MET A 747 -1.13 0.55 33.28
CA MET A 747 0.17 0.02 33.68
C MET A 747 1.09 -0.02 32.45
N ASN A 748 2.19 0.73 32.51
CA ASN A 748 3.21 0.77 31.47
C ASN A 748 4.50 0.13 31.99
N THR A 749 5.05 -0.83 31.25
CA THR A 749 6.27 -1.54 31.65
C THR A 749 7.36 -1.35 30.60
N ARG A 750 8.57 -1.03 31.05
CA ARG A 750 9.78 -1.00 30.24
C ARG A 750 10.89 -1.77 30.93
N VAL A 751 11.66 -2.52 30.16
CA VAL A 751 12.83 -3.25 30.66
C VAL A 751 14.08 -2.64 30.06
N SER A 752 15.02 -2.25 30.90
CA SER A 752 16.31 -1.73 30.47
C SER A 752 17.25 -2.86 30.00
N LYS A 753 18.27 -2.52 29.21
CA LYS A 753 19.31 -3.49 28.78
C LYS A 753 20.09 -4.11 29.96
N GLN A 754 20.02 -3.49 31.13
CA GLN A 754 20.65 -3.96 32.37
C GLN A 754 19.74 -4.89 33.20
N GLY A 755 18.57 -5.27 32.67
CA GLY A 755 17.64 -6.20 33.34
C GLY A 755 16.76 -5.58 34.43
N VAL A 756 16.72 -4.24 34.52
CA VAL A 756 15.84 -3.52 35.46
C VAL A 756 14.53 -3.20 34.76
N ALA A 757 13.41 -3.62 35.34
CA ALA A 757 12.06 -3.28 34.93
C ALA A 757 11.60 -2.00 35.64
N THR A 758 11.11 -1.04 34.85
CA THR A 758 10.44 0.17 35.33
C THR A 758 8.96 0.04 34.99
N LEU A 759 8.11 0.11 36.01
CA LEU A 759 6.66 0.01 35.87
C LEU A 759 6.01 1.31 36.35
N ALA A 760 5.35 2.03 35.44
CA ALA A 760 4.51 3.17 35.80
C ALA A 760 3.05 2.68 35.92
N VAL A 761 2.47 2.82 37.11
CA VAL A 761 1.12 2.35 37.42
C VAL A 761 0.26 3.54 37.84
N SER A 762 -0.88 3.71 37.17
CA SER A 762 -1.89 4.72 37.52
C SER A 762 -3.14 4.02 38.06
N PHE A 763 -3.60 4.47 39.23
CA PHE A 763 -4.73 3.87 39.94
C PHE A 763 -5.48 4.93 40.75
N GLU A 764 -6.64 4.55 41.27
CA GLU A 764 -7.48 5.40 42.09
C GLU A 764 -7.27 5.12 43.59
N THR A 765 -7.15 6.16 44.41
CA THR A 765 -6.99 6.06 45.87
C THR A 765 -7.84 7.08 46.63
N THR A 766 -8.25 6.75 47.85
CA THR A 766 -9.02 7.63 48.73
C THR A 766 -8.16 8.66 49.47
N GLY A 767 -6.83 8.51 49.48
CA GLY A 767 -5.94 9.46 50.14
C GLY A 767 -4.54 8.92 50.43
N ARG A 768 -3.71 9.74 51.09
CA ARG A 768 -2.30 9.45 51.34
C ARG A 768 -2.05 8.19 52.18
N GLU A 769 -2.93 7.87 53.13
CA GLU A 769 -2.79 6.68 53.96
C GLU A 769 -2.95 5.37 53.18
N GLU A 770 -3.94 5.30 52.29
CA GLU A 770 -4.16 4.13 51.44
C GLU A 770 -3.01 3.98 50.43
N LEU A 771 -2.57 5.09 49.83
CA LEU A 771 -1.40 5.13 48.95
C LEU A 771 -0.13 4.59 49.62
N ASN A 772 0.16 5.00 50.85
CA ASN A 772 1.32 4.50 51.59
C ASN A 772 1.22 3.00 51.88
N ARG A 773 0.03 2.50 52.26
CA ARG A 773 -0.20 1.06 52.49
C ARG A 773 0.05 0.23 51.23
N VAL A 774 -0.27 0.77 50.06
CA VAL A 774 -0.02 0.14 48.75
C VAL A 774 1.46 0.10 48.43
N ILE A 775 2.16 1.22 48.63
CA ILE A 775 3.61 1.31 48.44
C ILE A 775 4.32 0.30 49.36
N ASP A 776 3.95 0.24 50.63
CA ASP A 776 4.55 -0.71 51.59
C ASP A 776 4.30 -2.17 51.19
N ARG A 777 3.12 -2.49 50.64
CA ARG A 777 2.81 -3.83 50.17
C ARG A 777 3.62 -4.22 48.93
N ILE A 778 3.76 -3.31 47.97
CA ILE A 778 4.54 -3.54 46.75
C ILE A 778 6.03 -3.63 47.10
N ARG A 779 6.51 -2.86 48.07
CA ARG A 779 7.90 -2.89 48.54
C ARG A 779 8.28 -4.23 49.18
N ASN A 780 7.32 -4.98 49.71
CA ASN A 780 7.55 -6.33 50.24
C ASN A 780 7.76 -7.41 49.15
N ILE A 781 7.56 -7.09 47.87
CA ILE A 781 7.86 -8.00 46.77
C ILE A 781 9.38 -8.05 46.60
N GLU A 782 9.99 -9.22 46.76
CA GLU A 782 11.45 -9.45 46.78
C GLU A 782 12.22 -8.82 45.59
N SER A 783 11.56 -8.67 44.44
CA SER A 783 12.17 -8.11 43.23
C SER A 783 12.10 -6.58 43.12
N VAL A 784 11.34 -5.90 43.98
CA VAL A 784 11.18 -4.45 43.96
C VAL A 784 12.37 -3.81 44.68
N ARG A 785 13.08 -2.92 43.97
CA ARG A 785 14.20 -2.16 44.51
C ARG A 785 13.73 -0.84 45.12
N ASP A 786 12.90 -0.12 44.37
CA ASP A 786 12.42 1.19 44.80
C ASP A 786 11.06 1.52 44.21
N ILE A 787 10.36 2.44 44.86
CA ILE A 787 9.04 2.94 44.45
C ILE A 787 9.05 4.46 44.66
N GLU A 788 8.88 5.19 43.57
CA GLU A 788 8.78 6.63 43.57
C GLU A 788 7.36 7.06 43.23
N ARG A 789 6.88 8.11 43.88
CA ARG A 789 5.67 8.81 43.44
C ARG A 789 6.10 9.88 42.44
N THR A 790 5.33 10.09 41.37
CA THR A 790 5.65 11.10 40.36
C THR A 790 5.77 12.50 41.02
N THR A 791 6.97 13.08 41.02
CA THR A 791 7.29 14.39 41.62
C THR A 791 7.24 15.56 40.62
N GLY A 792 7.00 15.25 39.34
CA GLY A 792 6.72 16.23 38.28
C GLY A 792 7.92 16.72 37.52
#